data_AF-A0A2D3VVJ0-F1
#
_entry.id   AF-A0A2D3VVJ0-F1
#
_cell.length_a   1.000
_cell.length_b   1.000
_cell.length_c   1.000
_cell.angle_alpha   90.00
_cell.angle_beta   90.00
_cell.angle_gamma   90.00
#
_symmetry.space_group_name_H-M   'P 1'
#
loop_
_entity.id
_entity.type
_entity.pdbx_description
1 polymer ?
#
loop_
_entity_poly.entity_id
_entity_poly.type
_entity_poly.pdbx_seq_one_letter_code
_entity_poly.pdbx_strand_id
1 'polypeptide(L)'
;TWLGFEWNESVRFASDYFPKIYEYAVALVKMGKAYVDSLNEEEIREYRGTITQPGRRSKYAQRSVEENLELLERMKNGEFKDGEHVLRARIDMSAANMKMRDPLLYRIRHAHHFRTGDEWCIYPMYDFAHCLSDYIEGITHSICTLEFENNRDIYDWVLDALELTPPRPYQYEFARLGMNYTVMSKRKLLELVDGKYVNGWDDPRLPTIAGYKRRGYTPEAILNFCEQIGIAKANSMVDVAQLEFCIRDDLNKKVPRVMCVVDPLEVTIENYEGEEEIEASYYPHDVPKEGSRKLPFSNTIYIERDDFMETPPEGYYRLTPNQSVRLKGAYILTCKEVIKDENGVIKQIKAVYHPDSRSGNDTSGIKVKSAIHWVSAKHAKQVELRLYERLYKVDMPENLEDLNPNSLHVIKNAFIEPAVIEQKPDVRFQFERQGYFYADPIDYTDAKPVFNKIVGLKDSWNKKVEKKEPAEKPTQTKKVVVEGEVAPMSESELKLYDRYINELNLNSEISNILARDAKLSSFYEESLNILNSPVSLANIVANEVARELKQNEVIKFTPNQIAGLVKMIDEETISSKIAKQVFEQMVQNGENPEDIVQAKGLVQISDPNVIEPLIDEVIAKNQDNVAKYKAGNKNLFGFFVGAVLKATAGKANPKIVNQLVEQKLNS
;
A
#
# COMPACT_ATOMS: atom_id res chain seq x y z
N THR A 1 -21.37 2.30 6.17
CA THR A 1 -22.30 2.02 5.04
C THR A 1 -21.57 1.66 3.74
N TRP A 2 -20.83 2.53 3.03
CA TRP A 2 -20.23 2.13 1.72
C TRP A 2 -19.21 0.99 1.79
N LEU A 3 -18.31 0.99 2.78
CA LEU A 3 -17.35 -0.11 3.00
C LEU A 3 -18.00 -1.39 3.57
N GLY A 4 -19.33 -1.46 3.69
CA GLY A 4 -20.02 -2.63 4.22
C GLY A 4 -20.06 -2.74 5.75
N PHE A 5 -19.43 -1.81 6.49
CA PHE A 5 -19.52 -1.80 7.95
C PHE A 5 -20.82 -1.17 8.47
N GLU A 6 -21.37 -1.79 9.50
CA GLU A 6 -22.46 -1.32 10.35
C GLU A 6 -21.91 -1.09 11.76
N TRP A 7 -22.25 0.06 12.35
CA TRP A 7 -21.92 0.34 13.75
C TRP A 7 -23.01 -0.24 14.64
N ASN A 8 -22.64 -0.66 15.85
CA ASN A 8 -23.62 -1.06 16.85
C ASN A 8 -24.39 0.18 17.33
N GLU A 9 -25.71 0.06 17.46
CA GLU A 9 -26.61 1.14 17.92
C GLU A 9 -26.56 2.43 17.08
N SER A 10 -26.55 3.60 17.74
CA SER A 10 -26.55 4.92 17.12
C SER A 10 -25.14 5.52 17.04
N VAL A 11 -24.93 6.38 16.05
CA VAL A 11 -23.71 7.19 15.94
C VAL A 11 -23.49 7.97 17.23
N ARG A 12 -22.28 7.85 17.78
CA ARG A 12 -21.86 8.53 19.02
C ARG A 12 -21.03 9.77 18.71
N PHE A 13 -21.10 10.76 19.59
CA PHE A 13 -20.30 11.97 19.52
C PHE A 13 -19.74 12.26 20.91
N ALA A 14 -18.42 12.47 21.01
CA ALA A 14 -17.77 12.78 22.30
C ALA A 14 -18.38 14.04 22.97
N SER A 15 -18.96 14.96 22.18
CA SER A 15 -19.67 16.13 22.69
C SER A 15 -20.90 15.79 23.53
N ASP A 16 -21.55 14.65 23.27
CA ASP A 16 -22.71 14.20 24.04
C ASP A 16 -22.29 13.83 25.48
N TYR A 17 -20.99 13.63 25.71
CA TYR A 17 -20.41 13.29 27.02
C TYR A 17 -19.77 14.48 27.72
N PHE A 18 -19.77 15.70 27.15
CA PHE A 18 -19.16 16.87 27.80
C PHE A 18 -19.63 17.12 29.24
N PRO A 19 -20.93 17.00 29.58
CA PRO A 19 -21.38 17.10 30.97
C PRO A 19 -20.69 16.07 31.88
N LYS A 20 -20.62 14.81 31.44
CA LYS A 20 -20.03 13.72 32.22
C LYS A 20 -18.51 13.83 32.35
N ILE A 21 -17.84 14.24 31.28
CA ILE A 21 -16.39 14.52 31.28
C ILE A 21 -16.07 15.68 32.23
N TYR A 22 -16.93 16.71 32.30
CA TYR A 22 -16.76 17.81 33.26
C TYR A 22 -16.92 17.33 34.71
N GLU A 23 -17.89 16.47 35.00
CA GLU A 23 -18.03 15.85 36.34
C GLU A 23 -16.77 15.09 36.76
N TYR A 24 -16.12 14.37 35.84
CA TYR A 24 -14.85 13.70 36.11
C TYR A 24 -13.69 14.68 36.36
N ALA A 25 -13.64 15.80 35.63
CA ALA A 25 -12.66 16.85 35.93
C ALA A 25 -12.84 17.43 37.34
N VAL A 26 -14.09 17.69 37.74
CA VAL A 26 -14.44 18.13 39.10
C VAL A 26 -14.02 17.08 40.14
N ALA A 27 -14.23 15.79 39.86
CA ALA A 27 -13.82 14.70 40.76
C ALA A 27 -12.29 14.65 40.93
N LEU A 28 -11.51 14.78 39.86
CA LEU A 28 -10.05 14.85 39.93
C LEU A 28 -9.56 16.04 40.76
N VAL A 29 -10.18 17.21 40.63
CA VAL A 29 -9.86 18.38 41.46
C VAL A 29 -10.15 18.09 42.94
N LYS A 30 -11.32 17.51 43.26
CA LYS A 30 -11.67 17.12 44.64
C LYS A 30 -10.71 16.10 45.24
N MET A 31 -10.17 15.20 44.42
CA MET A 31 -9.14 14.23 44.81
C MET A 31 -7.73 14.84 44.90
N GLY A 32 -7.55 16.12 44.59
CA GLY A 32 -6.23 16.77 44.53
C GLY A 32 -5.35 16.29 43.36
N LYS A 33 -5.94 15.58 42.38
CA LYS A 33 -5.27 15.01 41.21
C LYS A 33 -5.34 15.91 39.97
N ALA A 34 -5.96 17.09 40.07
CA ALA A 34 -5.95 18.12 39.04
C ALA A 34 -5.96 19.53 39.65
N TYR A 35 -5.47 20.51 38.91
CA TYR A 35 -5.43 21.92 39.32
C TYR A 35 -5.57 22.85 38.10
N VAL A 36 -6.09 24.06 38.32
CA VAL A 36 -6.12 25.12 37.30
C VAL A 36 -4.75 25.79 37.26
N ASP A 37 -4.15 25.83 36.08
CA ASP A 37 -2.89 26.52 35.82
C ASP A 37 -3.17 27.88 35.14
N SER A 38 -2.40 28.90 35.51
CA SER A 38 -2.51 30.27 34.95
C SER A 38 -1.19 30.74 34.36
N LEU A 39 -0.27 29.81 34.10
CA LEU A 39 0.87 30.06 33.24
C LEU A 39 0.40 30.15 31.79
N ASN A 40 1.05 31.01 31.01
CA ASN A 40 0.80 31.06 29.58
C ASN A 40 1.40 29.84 28.86
N GLU A 41 1.10 29.66 27.58
CA GLU A 41 1.54 28.49 26.80
C GLU A 41 3.08 28.36 26.72
N GLU A 42 3.80 29.48 26.56
CA GLU A 42 5.26 29.50 26.50
C GLU A 42 5.88 29.08 27.84
N GLU A 43 5.35 29.61 28.94
CA GLU A 43 5.75 29.22 30.30
C GLU A 43 5.43 27.75 30.55
N ILE A 44 4.24 27.24 30.20
CA ILE A 44 3.91 25.82 30.36
C ILE A 44 4.92 24.95 29.58
N ARG A 45 5.27 25.34 28.35
CA ARG A 45 6.27 24.63 27.53
C ARG A 45 7.65 24.63 28.19
N GLU A 46 8.12 25.77 28.69
CA GLU A 46 9.41 25.88 29.40
C GLU A 46 9.39 25.03 30.68
N TYR A 47 8.31 25.10 31.45
CA TYR A 47 8.14 24.37 32.71
C TYR A 47 8.07 22.86 32.51
N ARG A 48 7.63 22.36 31.35
CA ARG A 48 7.64 20.93 31.05
C ARG A 48 9.05 20.34 30.85
N GLY A 49 10.08 21.18 30.68
CA GLY A 49 11.45 20.72 30.46
C GLY A 49 11.63 20.04 29.09
N THR A 50 12.65 19.21 28.97
CA THR A 50 13.01 18.52 27.72
C THR A 50 13.08 17.01 27.95
N ILE A 51 13.44 16.25 26.91
CA ILE A 51 13.68 14.80 27.04
C ILE A 51 14.83 14.53 28.03
N THR A 52 15.81 15.43 28.11
CA THR A 52 17.00 15.29 28.98
C THR A 52 16.91 16.04 30.30
N GLN A 53 16.01 17.03 30.41
CA GLN A 53 15.85 17.83 31.62
C GLN A 53 14.45 17.63 32.23
N PRO A 54 14.36 17.32 33.54
CA PRO A 54 13.07 17.18 34.21
C PRO A 54 12.29 18.51 34.19
N GLY A 55 10.96 18.41 34.21
CA GLY A 55 10.10 19.57 34.30
C GLY A 55 10.06 20.17 35.71
N ARG A 56 9.68 21.43 35.79
CA ARG A 56 9.38 22.16 37.04
C ARG A 56 7.87 22.35 37.15
N ARG A 57 7.30 22.05 38.32
CA ARG A 57 5.85 22.20 38.54
C ARG A 57 5.44 23.67 38.62
N SER A 58 4.28 24.00 38.07
CA SER A 58 3.70 25.33 38.17
C SER A 58 3.47 25.74 39.63
N LYS A 59 3.67 27.01 39.96
CA LYS A 59 3.33 27.56 41.29
C LYS A 59 1.84 27.41 41.62
N TYR A 60 0.99 27.40 40.59
CA TYR A 60 -0.46 27.25 40.73
C TYR A 60 -0.89 25.81 41.09
N ALA A 61 0.02 24.84 41.05
CA ALA A 61 -0.26 23.48 41.53
C ALA A 61 -0.42 23.39 43.06
N GLN A 62 -0.11 24.47 43.79
CA GLN A 62 -0.30 24.59 45.23
C GLN A 62 -1.68 25.16 45.62
N ARG A 63 -2.52 25.52 44.64
CA ARG A 63 -3.89 25.99 44.89
C ARG A 63 -4.69 25.00 45.70
N SER A 64 -5.57 25.53 46.56
CA SER A 64 -6.51 24.71 47.34
C SER A 64 -7.53 24.02 46.43
N VAL A 65 -8.21 22.99 46.93
CA VAL A 65 -9.30 22.33 46.18
C VAL A 65 -10.42 23.33 45.88
N GLU A 66 -10.74 24.18 46.85
CA GLU A 66 -11.77 25.21 46.76
C GLU A 66 -11.46 26.24 45.67
N GLU A 67 -10.23 26.77 45.65
CA GLU A 67 -9.81 27.74 44.63
C GLU A 67 -9.83 27.10 43.23
N ASN A 68 -9.38 25.85 43.10
CA ASN A 68 -9.41 25.15 41.81
C ASN A 68 -10.84 24.90 41.31
N LEU A 69 -11.77 24.54 42.20
CA LEU A 69 -13.17 24.33 41.84
C LEU A 69 -13.84 25.65 41.42
N GLU A 70 -13.59 26.74 42.15
CA GLU A 70 -14.09 28.07 41.81
C GLU A 70 -13.59 28.50 40.42
N LEU A 71 -12.28 28.41 40.17
CA LEU A 71 -11.70 28.78 38.89
C LEU A 71 -12.23 27.91 37.75
N LEU A 72 -12.35 26.59 37.94
CA LEU A 72 -12.86 25.69 36.90
C LEU A 72 -14.31 26.02 36.51
N GLU A 73 -15.16 26.36 37.48
CA GLU A 73 -16.54 26.78 37.22
C GLU A 73 -16.59 28.12 36.47
N ARG A 74 -15.78 29.10 36.87
CA ARG A 74 -15.66 30.39 36.18
C ARG A 74 -15.10 30.25 34.76
N MET A 75 -14.18 29.31 34.53
CA MET A 75 -13.72 28.93 33.19
C MET A 75 -14.88 28.39 32.34
N LYS A 76 -15.70 27.50 32.89
CA LYS A 76 -16.89 26.95 32.21
C LYS A 76 -17.94 28.03 31.90
N ASN A 77 -18.07 29.04 32.77
CA ASN A 77 -19.00 30.16 32.59
C ASN A 77 -18.49 31.26 31.64
N GLY A 78 -17.29 31.11 31.06
CA GLY A 78 -16.76 32.04 30.06
C GLY A 78 -16.23 33.36 30.64
N GLU A 79 -15.84 33.37 31.91
CA GLU A 79 -15.37 34.59 32.58
C GLU A 79 -13.92 34.98 32.22
N PHE A 80 -13.20 34.12 31.50
CA PHE A 80 -11.79 34.28 31.17
C PHE A 80 -11.54 34.18 29.68
N LYS A 81 -10.44 34.74 29.18
CA LYS A 81 -10.10 34.70 27.75
C LYS A 81 -9.51 33.35 27.33
N ASP A 82 -9.49 33.10 26.04
CA ASP A 82 -8.81 31.94 25.44
C ASP A 82 -7.34 31.89 25.90
N GLY A 83 -6.92 30.73 26.41
CA GLY A 83 -5.56 30.49 26.88
C GLY A 83 -5.19 31.11 28.23
N GLU A 84 -6.09 31.84 28.89
CA GLU A 84 -5.82 32.48 30.19
C GLU A 84 -5.67 31.44 31.32
N HIS A 85 -6.50 30.40 31.29
CA HIS A 85 -6.45 29.27 32.21
C HIS A 85 -6.61 27.94 31.50
N VAL A 86 -5.98 26.90 32.05
CA VAL A 86 -6.13 25.51 31.64
C VAL A 86 -6.28 24.62 32.87
N LEU A 87 -7.04 23.53 32.76
CA LEU A 87 -7.03 22.49 33.79
C LEU A 87 -5.91 21.50 33.46
N ARG A 88 -5.05 21.19 34.42
CA ARG A 88 -3.98 20.20 34.26
C ARG A 88 -4.13 19.08 35.26
N ALA A 89 -3.76 17.87 34.84
CA ALA A 89 -3.56 16.75 35.76
C ALA A 89 -2.36 17.03 36.66
N ARG A 90 -2.39 16.50 37.88
CA ARG A 90 -1.29 16.53 38.84
C ARG A 90 -0.66 15.15 38.90
N ILE A 91 0.38 14.94 38.10
CA ILE A 91 1.06 13.65 37.94
C ILE A 91 2.52 13.81 38.40
N ASP A 92 3.50 13.67 37.51
CA ASP A 92 4.92 13.73 37.82
C ASP A 92 5.67 14.58 36.78
N MET A 93 6.19 15.72 37.22
CA MET A 93 6.96 16.62 36.37
C MET A 93 8.36 16.08 36.03
N SER A 94 8.84 15.05 36.73
CA SER A 94 10.11 14.39 36.47
C SER A 94 9.99 13.13 35.58
N ALA A 95 8.77 12.76 35.17
CA ALA A 95 8.53 11.57 34.38
C ALA A 95 9.35 11.54 33.09
N ALA A 96 9.92 10.37 32.78
CA ALA A 96 10.66 10.13 31.53
C ALA A 96 9.73 10.30 30.32
N ASN A 97 8.50 9.76 30.41
CA ASN A 97 7.45 10.07 29.45
C ASN A 97 6.96 11.52 29.66
N MET A 98 7.38 12.42 28.77
CA MET A 98 7.02 13.84 28.86
C MET A 98 5.51 14.09 28.87
N LYS A 99 4.71 13.17 28.30
CA LYS A 99 3.23 13.27 28.30
C LYS A 99 2.66 13.24 29.72
N MET A 100 3.32 12.54 30.64
CA MET A 100 2.93 12.45 32.05
C MET A 100 3.31 13.69 32.88
N ARG A 101 3.99 14.68 32.29
CA ARG A 101 4.36 15.93 32.98
C ARG A 101 3.20 16.90 33.02
N ASP A 102 2.28 16.65 33.96
CA ASP A 102 1.03 17.40 34.20
C ASP A 102 0.31 17.75 32.88
N PRO A 103 -0.23 16.76 32.14
CA PRO A 103 -0.92 17.00 30.88
C PRO A 103 -2.15 17.89 31.07
N LEU A 104 -2.51 18.62 30.01
CA LEU A 104 -3.72 19.44 29.98
C LEU A 104 -4.95 18.53 29.85
N LEU A 105 -5.98 18.82 30.65
CA LEU A 105 -7.28 18.14 30.65
C LEU A 105 -8.36 18.99 29.97
N TYR A 106 -8.38 20.30 30.22
CA TYR A 106 -9.29 21.26 29.60
C TYR A 106 -8.57 22.54 29.19
N ARG A 107 -9.08 23.17 28.12
CA ARG A 107 -8.71 24.52 27.69
C ARG A 107 -9.94 25.38 27.45
N ILE A 108 -9.78 26.69 27.61
CA ILE A 108 -10.78 27.68 27.19
C ILE A 108 -10.66 27.90 25.68
N ARG A 109 -11.81 27.93 24.99
CA ARG A 109 -11.94 28.34 23.60
C ARG A 109 -13.35 28.88 23.34
N HIS A 110 -13.46 30.17 23.05
CA HIS A 110 -14.73 30.80 22.67
C HIS A 110 -15.03 30.54 21.19
N ALA A 111 -15.52 29.35 20.88
CA ALA A 111 -15.89 28.96 19.54
C ALA A 111 -17.21 28.19 19.53
N HIS A 112 -18.05 28.48 18.54
CA HIS A 112 -19.31 27.77 18.33
C HIS A 112 -19.06 26.30 18.00
N HIS A 113 -19.64 25.38 18.77
CA HIS A 113 -19.57 23.95 18.51
C HIS A 113 -20.78 23.48 17.71
N PHE A 114 -20.57 22.74 16.63
CA PHE A 114 -21.62 22.38 15.68
C PHE A 114 -22.80 21.57 16.25
N ARG A 115 -22.65 20.96 17.43
CA ARG A 115 -23.72 20.19 18.11
C ARG A 115 -24.26 20.83 19.38
N THR A 116 -23.36 21.40 20.18
CA THR A 116 -23.68 21.93 21.52
C THR A 116 -23.80 23.46 21.50
N GLY A 117 -23.70 24.08 20.32
CA GLY A 117 -23.74 25.52 20.13
C GLY A 117 -22.70 26.22 20.99
N ASP A 118 -23.18 27.20 21.76
CA ASP A 118 -22.38 28.05 22.64
C ASP A 118 -22.57 27.69 24.13
N GLU A 119 -23.09 26.49 24.43
CA GLU A 119 -23.28 26.01 25.82
C GLU A 119 -21.94 25.83 26.56
N TRP A 120 -20.86 25.55 25.83
CA TRP A 120 -19.53 25.30 26.38
C TRP A 120 -18.50 26.24 25.78
N CYS A 121 -17.70 26.87 26.64
CA CYS A 121 -16.50 27.63 26.25
C CYS A 121 -15.21 26.97 26.76
N ILE A 122 -15.30 25.83 27.45
CA ILE A 122 -14.18 24.96 27.77
C ILE A 122 -14.34 23.63 27.05
N TYR A 123 -13.23 23.13 26.50
CA TYR A 123 -13.23 21.89 25.74
C TYR A 123 -12.18 20.93 26.29
N PRO A 124 -12.52 19.65 26.48
CA PRO A 124 -11.58 18.67 26.97
C PRO A 124 -10.50 18.40 25.92
N MET A 125 -9.29 18.10 26.39
CA MET A 125 -8.19 17.65 25.53
C MET A 125 -8.40 16.19 25.11
N TYR A 126 -7.79 15.80 23.99
CA TYR A 126 -7.93 14.44 23.43
C TYR A 126 -7.66 13.35 24.48
N ASP A 127 -6.54 13.43 25.19
CA ASP A 127 -6.12 12.41 26.17
C ASP A 127 -7.12 12.23 27.32
N PHE A 128 -7.88 13.27 27.66
CA PHE A 128 -8.90 13.22 28.70
C PHE A 128 -10.26 12.75 28.16
N ALA A 129 -10.68 13.28 27.01
CA ALA A 129 -11.96 12.93 26.41
C ALA A 129 -11.99 11.49 25.85
N HIS A 130 -10.89 11.02 25.26
CA HIS A 130 -10.82 9.74 24.55
C HIS A 130 -11.03 8.55 25.49
N CYS A 131 -10.25 8.44 26.56
CA CYS A 131 -10.37 7.35 27.54
C CYS A 131 -11.71 7.36 28.28
N LEU A 132 -12.24 8.54 28.61
CA LEU A 132 -13.54 8.66 29.26
C LEU A 132 -14.69 8.32 28.32
N SER A 133 -14.60 8.67 27.03
CA SER A 133 -15.60 8.25 26.03
C SER A 133 -15.61 6.73 25.89
N ASP A 134 -14.42 6.11 25.78
CA ASP A 134 -14.30 4.65 25.73
C ASP A 134 -14.90 3.99 26.98
N TYR A 135 -14.66 4.55 28.17
CA TYR A 135 -15.22 4.04 29.41
C TYR A 135 -16.75 4.17 29.45
N ILE A 136 -17.29 5.34 29.08
CA ILE A 136 -18.74 5.61 29.05
C ILE A 136 -19.45 4.68 28.07
N GLU A 137 -18.82 4.35 26.95
CA GLU A 137 -19.36 3.45 25.92
C GLU A 137 -19.12 1.96 26.22
N GLY A 138 -18.39 1.63 27.29
CA GLY A 138 -18.09 0.24 27.65
C GLY A 138 -17.16 -0.45 26.64
N ILE A 139 -16.29 0.32 25.99
CA ILE A 139 -15.27 -0.22 25.07
C ILE A 139 -14.35 -1.17 25.84
N THR A 140 -13.94 -2.25 25.20
CA THR A 140 -13.00 -3.23 25.77
C THR A 140 -11.60 -3.07 25.18
N HIS A 141 -11.53 -2.85 23.87
CA HIS A 141 -10.28 -2.70 23.12
C HIS A 141 -10.32 -1.40 22.33
N SER A 142 -9.64 -0.37 22.83
CA SER A 142 -9.49 0.92 22.16
C SER A 142 -8.30 0.84 21.20
N ILE A 143 -8.58 0.68 19.91
CA ILE A 143 -7.55 0.45 18.89
C ILE A 143 -7.16 1.78 18.25
N CYS A 144 -5.89 2.17 18.36
CA CYS A 144 -5.36 3.42 17.80
C CYS A 144 -4.01 3.19 17.10
N THR A 145 -3.42 4.23 16.54
CA THR A 145 -2.12 4.11 15.86
C THR A 145 -0.94 4.38 16.79
N LEU A 146 0.26 3.93 16.41
CA LEU A 146 1.49 4.02 17.23
C LEU A 146 1.85 5.45 17.69
N GLU A 147 1.36 6.49 17.00
CA GLU A 147 1.54 7.88 17.44
C GLU A 147 1.00 8.15 18.86
N PHE A 148 0.11 7.30 19.38
CA PHE A 148 -0.49 7.38 20.71
C PHE A 148 0.09 6.39 21.74
N GLU A 149 1.18 5.67 21.42
CA GLU A 149 1.77 4.70 22.34
C GLU A 149 2.17 5.33 23.68
N ASN A 150 2.87 6.48 23.65
CA ASN A 150 3.22 7.23 24.86
C ASN A 150 2.00 7.86 25.55
N ASN A 151 0.87 8.01 24.86
CA ASN A 151 -0.35 8.58 25.43
C ASN A 151 -1.13 7.54 26.25
N ARG A 152 -0.84 6.24 26.08
CA ARG A 152 -1.44 5.15 26.88
C ARG A 152 -1.25 5.36 28.38
N ASP A 153 -0.10 5.89 28.81
CA ASP A 153 0.13 6.14 30.24
C ASP A 153 -0.85 7.18 30.81
N ILE A 154 -1.26 8.18 30.01
CA ILE A 154 -2.29 9.14 30.43
C ILE A 154 -3.66 8.45 30.43
N TYR A 155 -3.94 7.65 29.40
CA TYR A 155 -5.18 6.89 29.28
C TYR A 155 -5.43 6.05 30.54
N ASP A 156 -4.46 5.22 30.92
CA ASP A 156 -4.55 4.38 32.12
C ASP A 156 -4.59 5.23 33.38
N TRP A 157 -3.76 6.28 33.48
CA TRP A 157 -3.76 7.17 34.63
C TRP A 157 -5.12 7.82 34.89
N VAL A 158 -5.83 8.30 33.86
CA VAL A 158 -7.15 8.94 34.05
C VAL A 158 -8.14 7.95 34.65
N LEU A 159 -8.21 6.73 34.11
CA LEU A 159 -9.15 5.71 34.56
C LEU A 159 -8.82 5.23 35.99
N ASP A 160 -7.54 5.02 36.28
CA ASP A 160 -7.06 4.60 37.61
C ASP A 160 -7.23 5.74 38.63
N ALA A 161 -6.94 6.98 38.25
CA ALA A 161 -7.06 8.14 39.12
C ALA A 161 -8.50 8.40 39.56
N LEU A 162 -9.46 8.13 38.67
CA LEU A 162 -10.89 8.25 38.93
C LEU A 162 -11.50 7.02 39.60
N GLU A 163 -10.69 5.98 39.86
CA GLU A 163 -11.13 4.73 40.50
C GLU A 163 -12.30 4.06 39.75
N LEU A 164 -12.27 4.12 38.42
CA LEU A 164 -13.34 3.61 37.57
C LEU A 164 -13.33 2.08 37.54
N THR A 165 -14.47 1.49 37.91
CA THR A 165 -14.60 0.03 38.07
C THR A 165 -14.86 -0.68 36.73
N PRO A 166 -14.47 -1.97 36.60
CA PRO A 166 -14.66 -2.74 35.36
C PRO A 166 -16.14 -2.88 34.92
N PRO A 167 -16.40 -3.11 33.62
CA PRO A 167 -15.42 -3.33 32.54
C PRO A 167 -14.68 -2.04 32.16
N ARG A 168 -13.34 -2.10 32.08
CA ARG A 168 -12.48 -0.97 31.69
C ARG A 168 -11.92 -1.18 30.28
N PRO A 169 -11.82 -0.12 29.46
CA PRO A 169 -11.15 -0.21 28.17
C PRO A 169 -9.63 -0.28 28.33
N TYR A 170 -8.97 -0.94 27.38
CA TYR A 170 -7.51 -0.94 27.25
C TYR A 170 -7.10 -0.49 25.85
N GLN A 171 -6.05 0.33 25.78
CA GLN A 171 -5.53 0.84 24.52
C GLN A 171 -4.59 -0.20 23.87
N TYR A 172 -4.76 -0.38 22.55
CA TYR A 172 -3.89 -1.20 21.71
C TYR A 172 -3.50 -0.43 20.45
N GLU A 173 -2.20 -0.38 20.18
CA GLU A 173 -1.65 0.38 19.07
C GLU A 173 -1.30 -0.51 17.87
N PHE A 174 -1.49 0.00 16.66
CA PHE A 174 -1.00 -0.61 15.42
C PHE A 174 -0.30 0.42 14.51
N ALA A 175 0.57 -0.06 13.63
CA ALA A 175 1.27 0.77 12.67
C ALA A 175 0.28 1.36 11.66
N ARG A 176 0.40 2.67 11.44
CA ARG A 176 -0.43 3.36 10.46
C ARG A 176 -0.07 2.90 9.04
N LEU A 177 -1.08 2.80 8.17
CA LEU A 177 -0.86 2.57 6.74
C LEU A 177 -0.06 3.73 6.12
N GLY A 178 1.14 3.41 5.62
CA GLY A 178 1.88 4.21 4.66
C GLY A 178 1.79 3.57 3.28
N MET A 179 1.56 4.37 2.23
CA MET A 179 1.53 3.92 0.85
C MET A 179 2.39 4.83 -0.01
N ASN A 180 3.20 4.24 -0.87
CA ASN A 180 4.04 5.01 -1.78
C ASN A 180 3.22 5.76 -2.86
N TYR A 181 3.85 6.71 -3.54
CA TYR A 181 3.26 7.63 -4.55
C TYR A 181 2.02 8.39 -4.05
N THR A 182 1.85 8.49 -2.73
CA THR A 182 0.62 8.96 -2.09
C THR A 182 0.94 9.78 -0.84
N VAL A 183 0.10 10.76 -0.52
CA VAL A 183 0.14 11.48 0.76
C VAL A 183 -1.12 11.20 1.57
N MET A 184 -0.95 10.81 2.83
CA MET A 184 -2.07 10.50 3.75
C MET A 184 -2.30 11.61 4.80
N SER A 185 -1.47 12.66 4.78
CA SER A 185 -1.58 13.79 5.72
C SER A 185 -2.76 14.68 5.34
N LYS A 186 -3.68 14.92 6.29
CA LYS A 186 -4.81 15.83 6.10
C LYS A 186 -4.36 17.24 5.68
N ARG A 187 -3.25 17.73 6.22
CA ARG A 187 -2.68 19.05 5.87
C ARG A 187 -2.30 19.11 4.39
N LYS A 188 -1.58 18.09 3.90
CA LYS A 188 -1.16 18.01 2.48
C LYS A 188 -2.36 17.79 1.55
N LEU A 189 -3.33 16.96 1.95
CA LEU A 189 -4.55 16.76 1.16
C LEU A 189 -5.38 18.05 1.07
N LEU A 190 -5.49 18.80 2.16
CA LEU A 190 -6.16 20.10 2.18
C LEU A 190 -5.46 21.10 1.25
N GLU A 191 -4.12 21.16 1.30
CA GLU A 191 -3.32 22.00 0.39
C GLU A 191 -3.58 21.67 -1.09
N LEU A 192 -3.69 20.38 -1.45
CA LEU A 192 -4.02 19.96 -2.82
C LEU A 192 -5.42 20.45 -3.25
N VAL A 193 -6.40 20.34 -2.36
CA VAL A 193 -7.80 20.72 -2.62
C VAL A 193 -7.96 22.23 -2.70
N ASP A 194 -7.49 22.96 -1.67
CA ASP A 194 -7.60 24.42 -1.61
C ASP A 194 -6.76 25.09 -2.71
N GLY A 195 -5.59 24.50 -3.03
CA GLY A 195 -4.73 24.91 -4.14
C GLY A 195 -5.25 24.53 -5.53
N LYS A 196 -6.38 23.81 -5.63
CA LYS A 196 -7.01 23.36 -6.89
C LYS A 196 -6.09 22.52 -7.80
N TYR A 197 -5.14 21.80 -7.21
CA TYR A 197 -4.37 20.78 -7.94
C TYR A 197 -5.23 19.54 -8.27
N VAL A 198 -6.32 19.39 -7.52
CA VAL A 198 -7.37 18.38 -7.68
C VAL A 198 -8.75 19.04 -7.66
N ASN A 199 -9.77 18.35 -8.18
CA ASN A 199 -11.12 18.90 -8.39
C ASN A 199 -12.01 18.88 -7.12
N GLY A 200 -11.50 18.37 -6.00
CA GLY A 200 -12.25 18.25 -4.76
C GLY A 200 -11.80 17.05 -3.92
N TRP A 201 -12.45 16.83 -2.78
CA TRP A 201 -12.17 15.70 -1.88
C TRP A 201 -12.54 14.34 -2.46
N ASP A 202 -13.40 14.32 -3.49
CA ASP A 202 -13.82 13.13 -4.24
C ASP A 202 -13.05 12.96 -5.56
N ASP A 203 -11.99 13.75 -5.81
CA ASP A 203 -11.18 13.60 -7.02
C ASP A 203 -10.60 12.17 -7.10
N PRO A 204 -10.77 11.46 -8.24
CA PRO A 204 -10.32 10.07 -8.40
C PRO A 204 -8.81 9.81 -8.31
N ARG A 205 -7.99 10.86 -8.13
CA ARG A 205 -6.54 10.77 -7.86
C ARG A 205 -6.20 10.86 -6.37
N LEU A 206 -7.13 11.29 -5.52
CA LEU A 206 -6.89 11.39 -4.09
C LEU A 206 -7.08 10.04 -3.38
N PRO A 207 -6.29 9.76 -2.33
CA PRO A 207 -6.42 8.54 -1.53
C PRO A 207 -7.56 8.62 -0.50
N THR A 208 -8.63 9.34 -0.82
CA THR A 208 -9.81 9.45 0.03
C THR A 208 -10.79 8.32 -0.35
N ILE A 209 -11.61 7.88 0.60
CA ILE A 209 -12.67 6.90 0.29
C ILE A 209 -13.63 7.44 -0.76
N ALA A 210 -13.93 8.75 -0.74
CA ALA A 210 -14.73 9.40 -1.77
C ALA A 210 -14.06 9.36 -3.15
N GLY A 211 -12.76 9.65 -3.22
CA GLY A 211 -11.95 9.58 -4.44
C GLY A 211 -11.91 8.17 -5.01
N TYR A 212 -11.61 7.16 -4.20
CA TYR A 212 -11.63 5.76 -4.64
C TYR A 212 -13.01 5.29 -5.10
N LYS A 213 -14.08 5.70 -4.41
CA LYS A 213 -15.46 5.40 -4.82
C LYS A 213 -15.78 6.01 -6.20
N ARG A 214 -15.44 7.28 -6.42
CA ARG A 214 -15.66 7.95 -7.73
C ARG A 214 -14.75 7.40 -8.82
N ARG A 215 -13.53 6.98 -8.46
CA ARG A 215 -12.58 6.30 -9.34
C ARG A 215 -13.12 4.97 -9.86
N GLY A 216 -14.01 4.33 -9.11
CA GLY A 216 -14.65 3.07 -9.45
C GLY A 216 -14.11 1.87 -8.68
N TYR A 217 -13.30 2.08 -7.64
CA TYR A 217 -12.94 1.01 -6.70
C TYR A 217 -14.20 0.42 -6.05
N THR A 218 -14.11 -0.85 -5.65
CA THR A 218 -15.15 -1.57 -4.95
C THR A 218 -14.83 -1.64 -3.45
N PRO A 219 -15.83 -1.69 -2.57
CA PRO A 219 -15.62 -1.97 -1.15
C PRO A 219 -14.77 -3.23 -0.94
N GLU A 220 -15.06 -4.29 -1.68
CA GLU A 220 -14.39 -5.59 -1.58
C GLU A 220 -12.89 -5.49 -1.92
N ALA A 221 -12.53 -4.74 -2.95
CA ALA A 221 -11.12 -4.53 -3.29
C ALA A 221 -10.35 -3.79 -2.19
N ILE A 222 -10.98 -2.80 -1.55
CA ILE A 222 -10.37 -2.06 -0.43
C ILE A 222 -10.24 -2.96 0.81
N LEU A 223 -11.26 -3.75 1.13
CA LEU A 223 -11.22 -4.68 2.26
C LEU A 223 -10.18 -5.78 2.05
N ASN A 224 -10.12 -6.36 0.85
CA ASN A 224 -9.11 -7.36 0.49
C ASN A 224 -7.69 -6.77 0.57
N PHE A 225 -7.51 -5.52 0.17
CA PHE A 225 -6.23 -4.82 0.33
C PHE A 225 -5.86 -4.70 1.82
N CYS A 226 -6.78 -4.25 2.67
CA CYS A 226 -6.57 -4.16 4.12
C CYS A 226 -6.26 -5.52 4.76
N GLU A 227 -6.92 -6.60 4.32
CA GLU A 227 -6.67 -7.95 4.81
C GLU A 227 -5.28 -8.45 4.41
N GLN A 228 -4.85 -8.20 3.17
CA GLN A 228 -3.56 -8.66 2.66
C GLN A 228 -2.36 -7.97 3.31
N ILE A 229 -2.46 -6.67 3.63
CA ILE A 229 -1.37 -5.95 4.30
C ILE A 229 -1.23 -6.35 5.78
N GLY A 230 -2.31 -6.84 6.37
CA GLY A 230 -2.36 -7.26 7.76
C GLY A 230 -2.25 -6.10 8.76
N ILE A 231 -2.16 -6.47 10.05
CA ILE A 231 -2.04 -5.55 11.17
C ILE A 231 -0.75 -5.90 11.92
N ALA A 232 0.12 -4.91 12.09
CA ALA A 232 1.40 -5.07 12.78
C ALA A 232 1.73 -3.82 13.61
N LYS A 233 2.69 -3.93 14.54
CA LYS A 233 3.28 -2.79 15.26
C LYS A 233 4.53 -2.22 14.58
N ALA A 234 4.97 -2.81 13.46
CA ALA A 234 6.10 -2.29 12.69
C ALA A 234 5.59 -1.36 11.59
N ASN A 235 6.10 -0.13 11.56
CA ASN A 235 5.82 0.79 10.46
C ASN A 235 6.39 0.22 9.16
N SER A 236 5.57 0.22 8.10
CA SER A 236 5.97 -0.23 6.77
C SER A 236 5.30 0.62 5.71
N MET A 237 5.92 0.67 4.53
CA MET A 237 5.36 1.34 3.35
C MET A 237 4.88 0.26 2.38
N VAL A 238 3.60 0.34 2.04
CA VAL A 238 2.96 -0.58 1.09
C VAL A 238 3.07 0.01 -0.31
N ASP A 239 3.35 -0.85 -1.29
CA ASP A 239 3.33 -0.44 -2.70
C ASP A 239 1.87 -0.30 -3.18
N VAL A 240 1.54 0.85 -3.77
CA VAL A 240 0.24 1.12 -4.40
C VAL A 240 -0.12 0.09 -5.47
N ALA A 241 0.87 -0.58 -6.07
CA ALA A 241 0.64 -1.70 -6.97
C ALA A 241 -0.15 -2.86 -6.32
N GLN A 242 -0.06 -3.05 -5.01
CA GLN A 242 -0.84 -4.05 -4.28
C GLN A 242 -2.33 -3.67 -4.21
N LEU A 243 -2.63 -2.38 -3.99
CA LEU A 243 -4.00 -1.87 -4.05
C LEU A 243 -4.58 -2.00 -5.46
N GLU A 244 -3.79 -1.62 -6.48
CA GLU A 244 -4.18 -1.80 -7.88
C GLU A 244 -4.38 -3.29 -8.24
N PHE A 245 -3.59 -4.20 -7.65
CA PHE A 245 -3.78 -5.64 -7.82
C PHE A 245 -5.12 -6.10 -7.26
N CYS A 246 -5.48 -5.66 -6.04
CA CYS A 246 -6.74 -6.04 -5.39
C CYS A 246 -7.96 -5.65 -6.23
N ILE A 247 -7.97 -4.44 -6.80
CA ILE A 247 -9.08 -4.01 -7.67
C ILE A 247 -9.09 -4.73 -9.02
N ARG A 248 -7.92 -5.06 -9.59
CA ARG A 248 -7.86 -5.86 -10.83
C ARG A 248 -8.42 -7.26 -10.61
N ASP A 249 -8.03 -7.93 -9.52
CA ASP A 249 -8.50 -9.28 -9.21
C ASP A 249 -10.00 -9.31 -8.93
N ASP A 250 -10.50 -8.31 -8.19
CA ASP A 250 -11.93 -8.17 -7.90
C ASP A 250 -12.77 -8.00 -9.17
N LEU A 251 -12.36 -7.08 -10.06
CA LEU A 251 -13.14 -6.77 -11.26
C LEU A 251 -13.05 -7.84 -12.35
N ASN A 252 -11.93 -8.58 -12.46
CA ASN A 252 -11.69 -9.55 -13.53
C ASN A 252 -12.80 -10.61 -13.65
N LYS A 253 -13.45 -10.96 -12.54
CA LYS A 253 -14.51 -11.98 -12.47
C LYS A 253 -15.92 -11.38 -12.46
N LYS A 254 -16.05 -10.05 -12.35
CA LYS A 254 -17.32 -9.38 -12.09
C LYS A 254 -17.85 -8.64 -13.32
N VAL A 255 -16.99 -7.92 -14.05
CA VAL A 255 -17.43 -6.92 -15.02
C VAL A 255 -17.46 -7.44 -16.46
N PRO A 256 -18.42 -6.99 -17.28
CA PRO A 256 -18.48 -7.33 -18.71
C PRO A 256 -17.27 -6.75 -19.47
N ARG A 257 -16.81 -7.49 -20.50
CA ARG A 257 -15.78 -7.07 -21.45
C ARG A 257 -16.41 -6.48 -22.70
N VAL A 258 -16.00 -5.26 -23.03
CA VAL A 258 -16.59 -4.45 -24.11
C VAL A 258 -15.50 -3.80 -24.95
N MET A 259 -15.82 -3.44 -26.19
CA MET A 259 -14.88 -2.78 -27.10
C MET A 259 -14.98 -1.27 -26.98
N CYS A 260 -13.85 -0.63 -26.69
CA CYS A 260 -13.68 0.82 -26.73
C CYS A 260 -12.34 1.13 -27.39
N VAL A 261 -12.37 1.98 -28.42
CA VAL A 261 -11.20 2.49 -29.11
C VAL A 261 -10.87 3.87 -28.54
N VAL A 262 -9.69 4.00 -27.94
CA VAL A 262 -9.25 5.22 -27.23
C VAL A 262 -8.66 6.24 -28.18
N ASP A 263 -7.75 5.82 -29.07
CA ASP A 263 -7.18 6.66 -30.13
C ASP A 263 -7.59 6.08 -31.50
N PRO A 264 -8.70 6.56 -32.08
CA PRO A 264 -9.29 5.95 -33.27
C PRO A 264 -8.46 6.18 -34.53
N LEU A 265 -8.16 5.09 -35.21
CA LEU A 265 -7.69 5.06 -36.59
C LEU A 265 -8.76 4.42 -37.48
N GLU A 266 -9.20 5.17 -38.49
CA GLU A 266 -10.24 4.72 -39.42
C GLU A 266 -9.70 3.65 -40.37
N VAL A 267 -10.48 2.58 -40.55
CA VAL A 267 -10.22 1.52 -41.52
C VAL A 267 -11.44 1.33 -42.41
N THR A 268 -11.25 1.40 -43.72
CA THR A 268 -12.27 1.08 -44.73
C THR A 268 -11.98 -0.29 -45.34
N ILE A 269 -12.96 -1.18 -45.26
CA ILE A 269 -12.92 -2.54 -45.78
C ILE A 269 -13.51 -2.52 -47.19
N GLU A 270 -12.65 -2.57 -48.21
CA GLU A 270 -13.06 -2.32 -49.60
C GLU A 270 -13.93 -3.44 -50.19
N ASN A 271 -13.74 -4.68 -49.74
CA ASN A 271 -14.47 -5.84 -50.27
C ASN A 271 -15.69 -6.23 -49.42
N TYR A 272 -16.16 -5.36 -48.53
CA TYR A 272 -17.36 -5.57 -47.71
C TYR A 272 -18.44 -4.54 -48.04
N GLU A 273 -19.55 -4.99 -48.63
CA GLU A 273 -20.71 -4.17 -48.95
C GLU A 273 -21.89 -4.64 -48.09
N GLY A 274 -22.05 -4.07 -46.89
CA GLY A 274 -23.14 -4.46 -46.00
C GLY A 274 -22.98 -4.01 -44.56
N GLU A 275 -23.94 -4.43 -43.74
CA GLU A 275 -23.94 -4.32 -42.28
C GLU A 275 -24.47 -5.63 -41.70
N GLU A 276 -23.82 -6.11 -40.65
CA GLU A 276 -24.28 -7.28 -39.91
C GLU A 276 -24.10 -7.08 -38.41
N GLU A 277 -24.77 -7.93 -37.64
CA GLU A 277 -24.60 -8.00 -36.19
C GLU A 277 -23.92 -9.31 -35.81
N ILE A 278 -22.76 -9.20 -35.18
CA ILE A 278 -21.96 -10.34 -34.73
C ILE A 278 -22.23 -10.59 -33.26
N GLU A 279 -22.69 -11.78 -32.90
CA GLU A 279 -22.87 -12.16 -31.50
C GLU A 279 -21.52 -12.32 -30.79
N ALA A 280 -21.38 -11.67 -29.63
CA ALA A 280 -20.18 -11.70 -28.80
C ALA A 280 -20.54 -11.81 -27.32
N SER A 281 -19.85 -12.69 -26.60
CA SER A 281 -20.00 -12.81 -25.15
C SER A 281 -19.45 -11.59 -24.41
N TYR A 282 -20.13 -11.17 -23.34
CA TYR A 282 -19.58 -10.20 -22.38
C TYR A 282 -18.48 -10.81 -21.51
N TYR A 283 -18.57 -12.12 -21.24
CA TYR A 283 -17.68 -12.78 -20.30
C TYR A 283 -16.83 -13.84 -21.02
N PRO A 284 -15.55 -13.97 -20.65
CA PRO A 284 -14.72 -15.06 -21.15
C PRO A 284 -15.16 -16.40 -20.54
N HIS A 285 -14.75 -17.52 -21.14
CA HIS A 285 -15.18 -18.86 -20.72
C HIS A 285 -14.81 -19.26 -19.28
N ASP A 286 -13.79 -18.63 -18.70
CA ASP A 286 -13.33 -18.88 -17.33
C ASP A 286 -14.12 -18.10 -16.26
N VAL A 287 -15.00 -17.18 -16.67
CA VAL A 287 -15.87 -16.44 -15.76
C VAL A 287 -17.25 -17.11 -15.75
N PRO A 288 -17.77 -17.53 -14.57
CA PRO A 288 -19.05 -18.22 -14.46
C PRO A 288 -20.23 -17.25 -14.52
N LYS A 289 -20.26 -16.42 -15.57
CA LYS A 289 -21.36 -15.51 -15.89
C LYS A 289 -21.73 -15.66 -17.35
N GLU A 290 -23.02 -15.61 -17.62
CA GLU A 290 -23.56 -15.62 -18.97
C GLU A 290 -23.93 -14.19 -19.41
N GLY A 291 -24.10 -14.01 -20.71
CA GLY A 291 -24.49 -12.74 -21.32
C GLY A 291 -23.76 -12.51 -22.63
N SER A 292 -24.52 -12.21 -23.68
CA SER A 292 -24.01 -11.84 -24.99
C SER A 292 -24.58 -10.49 -25.42
N ARG A 293 -23.94 -9.93 -26.44
CA ARG A 293 -24.39 -8.72 -27.12
C ARG A 293 -24.16 -8.87 -28.61
N LYS A 294 -24.76 -7.95 -29.35
CA LYS A 294 -24.54 -7.82 -30.78
C LYS A 294 -23.53 -6.71 -31.04
N LEU A 295 -22.48 -7.04 -31.78
CA LEU A 295 -21.47 -6.11 -32.28
C LEU A 295 -21.81 -5.74 -33.72
N PRO A 296 -22.22 -4.49 -34.00
CA PRO A 296 -22.41 -4.04 -35.37
C PRO A 296 -21.07 -4.07 -36.12
N PHE A 297 -21.06 -4.70 -37.29
CA PHE A 297 -19.93 -4.72 -38.21
C PHE A 297 -20.36 -4.06 -39.53
N SER A 298 -19.50 -3.18 -40.06
CA SER A 298 -19.75 -2.38 -41.25
C SER A 298 -18.46 -2.23 -42.06
N ASN A 299 -18.57 -1.69 -43.27
CA ASN A 299 -17.42 -1.44 -44.14
C ASN A 299 -16.42 -0.43 -43.56
N THR A 300 -16.85 0.46 -42.66
CA THR A 300 -15.93 1.37 -41.94
C THR A 300 -15.90 1.04 -40.46
N ILE A 301 -14.70 0.84 -39.92
CA ILE A 301 -14.45 0.56 -38.51
C ILE A 301 -13.37 1.49 -37.95
N TYR A 302 -13.32 1.64 -36.63
CA TYR A 302 -12.19 2.21 -35.91
C TYR A 302 -11.41 1.09 -35.21
N ILE A 303 -10.09 1.18 -35.26
CA ILE A 303 -9.14 0.40 -34.45
C ILE A 303 -8.28 1.37 -33.63
N GLU A 304 -7.50 0.87 -32.66
CA GLU A 304 -6.50 1.72 -32.02
C GLU A 304 -5.41 2.12 -33.01
N ARG A 305 -4.95 3.37 -32.91
CA ARG A 305 -3.81 3.86 -33.69
C ARG A 305 -2.56 3.00 -33.50
N ASP A 306 -2.28 2.59 -32.26
CA ASP A 306 -1.14 1.73 -31.92
C ASP A 306 -1.28 0.26 -32.37
N ASP A 307 -2.45 -0.10 -32.93
CA ASP A 307 -2.70 -1.41 -33.53
C ASP A 307 -2.30 -1.49 -35.02
N PHE A 308 -1.78 -0.40 -35.58
CA PHE A 308 -1.13 -0.40 -36.89
C PHE A 308 0.29 0.19 -36.84
N MET A 309 1.25 -0.49 -37.49
CA MET A 309 2.60 0.03 -37.71
C MET A 309 3.11 -0.33 -39.10
N GLU A 310 3.65 0.66 -39.83
CA GLU A 310 4.33 0.42 -41.12
C GLU A 310 5.66 -0.33 -40.93
N THR A 311 6.45 0.12 -39.95
CA THR A 311 7.76 -0.45 -39.63
C THR A 311 7.77 -0.92 -38.18
N PRO A 312 7.25 -2.13 -37.91
CA PRO A 312 7.14 -2.63 -36.54
C PRO A 312 8.50 -3.11 -35.98
N PRO A 313 8.73 -3.01 -34.66
CA PRO A 313 9.82 -3.73 -34.01
C PRO A 313 9.56 -5.24 -33.97
N GLU A 314 10.60 -6.03 -33.69
CA GLU A 314 10.45 -7.48 -33.50
C GLU A 314 9.44 -7.79 -32.37
N GLY A 315 8.56 -8.78 -32.60
CA GLY A 315 7.53 -9.18 -31.64
C GLY A 315 6.20 -8.42 -31.74
N TYR A 316 6.08 -7.46 -32.67
CA TYR A 316 4.81 -6.83 -32.98
C TYR A 316 3.90 -7.73 -33.83
N TYR A 317 2.75 -8.13 -33.28
CA TYR A 317 1.86 -9.11 -33.91
C TYR A 317 0.53 -8.54 -34.43
N ARG A 318 0.36 -7.21 -34.39
CA ARG A 318 -0.87 -6.50 -34.83
C ARG A 318 -0.78 -6.16 -36.32
N LEU A 319 -1.63 -5.26 -36.82
CA LEU A 319 -1.74 -4.97 -38.25
C LEU A 319 -0.50 -4.24 -38.78
N THR A 320 -0.01 -4.68 -39.93
CA THR A 320 1.06 -3.99 -40.68
C THR A 320 0.72 -4.06 -42.17
N PRO A 321 1.44 -3.34 -43.05
CA PRO A 321 1.26 -3.49 -44.49
C PRO A 321 1.40 -4.94 -45.00
N ASN A 322 2.19 -5.76 -44.30
CA ASN A 322 2.52 -7.13 -44.73
C ASN A 322 2.01 -8.22 -43.77
N GLN A 323 1.34 -7.85 -42.67
CA GLN A 323 0.87 -8.77 -41.64
C GLN A 323 -0.62 -8.55 -41.39
N SER A 324 -1.40 -9.62 -41.54
CA SER A 324 -2.84 -9.61 -41.24
C SER A 324 -3.10 -9.77 -39.74
N VAL A 325 -4.26 -9.29 -39.29
CA VAL A 325 -4.67 -9.33 -37.88
C VAL A 325 -6.11 -9.84 -37.77
N ARG A 326 -6.46 -10.46 -36.63
CA ARG A 326 -7.86 -10.78 -36.35
C ARG A 326 -8.56 -9.61 -35.67
N LEU A 327 -9.71 -9.21 -36.20
CA LEU A 327 -10.66 -8.39 -35.49
C LEU A 327 -11.37 -9.27 -34.46
N LYS A 328 -11.26 -8.92 -33.18
CA LYS A 328 -11.78 -9.74 -32.08
C LYS A 328 -13.29 -9.99 -32.28
N GLY A 329 -13.69 -11.26 -32.24
CA GLY A 329 -15.07 -11.68 -32.48
C GLY A 329 -15.52 -11.68 -33.95
N ALA A 330 -14.76 -11.09 -34.87
CA ALA A 330 -15.13 -10.91 -36.27
C ALA A 330 -14.17 -11.64 -37.22
N TYR A 331 -13.69 -10.96 -38.27
CA TYR A 331 -12.91 -11.54 -39.38
C TYR A 331 -11.41 -11.25 -39.27
N ILE A 332 -10.60 -11.92 -40.07
CA ILE A 332 -9.22 -11.54 -40.36
C ILE A 332 -9.20 -10.39 -41.37
N LEU A 333 -8.34 -9.41 -41.10
CA LEU A 333 -8.17 -8.18 -41.85
C LEU A 333 -6.74 -8.07 -42.39
N THR A 334 -6.60 -7.67 -43.65
CA THR A 334 -5.31 -7.43 -44.32
C THR A 334 -5.25 -5.99 -44.84
N CYS A 335 -4.17 -5.28 -44.51
CA CYS A 335 -3.93 -3.92 -45.02
C CYS A 335 -3.65 -3.96 -46.53
N LYS A 336 -4.23 -3.02 -47.28
CA LYS A 336 -4.01 -2.84 -48.72
C LYS A 336 -3.32 -1.51 -49.03
N GLU A 337 -3.80 -0.43 -48.44
CA GLU A 337 -3.30 0.93 -48.70
C GLU A 337 -3.31 1.74 -47.41
N VAL A 338 -2.28 2.57 -47.21
CA VAL A 338 -2.15 3.49 -46.09
C VAL A 338 -2.32 4.91 -46.61
N ILE A 339 -3.31 5.62 -46.10
CA ILE A 339 -3.59 7.00 -46.48
C ILE A 339 -3.04 7.92 -45.39
N LYS A 340 -2.13 8.82 -45.79
CA LYS A 340 -1.48 9.78 -44.91
C LYS A 340 -1.98 11.19 -45.18
N ASP A 341 -1.89 12.05 -44.17
CA ASP A 341 -2.12 13.48 -44.32
C ASP A 341 -0.89 14.22 -44.88
N GLU A 342 -1.00 15.54 -45.01
CA GLU A 342 0.05 16.42 -45.53
C GLU A 342 1.33 16.41 -44.66
N ASN A 343 1.22 16.01 -43.39
CA ASN A 343 2.34 15.91 -42.45
C ASN A 343 2.93 14.49 -42.40
N GLY A 344 2.43 13.56 -43.22
CA GLY A 344 2.85 12.16 -43.22
C GLY A 344 2.27 11.32 -42.08
N VAL A 345 1.28 11.83 -41.33
CA VAL A 345 0.60 11.09 -40.27
C VAL A 345 -0.47 10.20 -40.89
N ILE A 346 -0.56 8.96 -40.42
CA ILE A 346 -1.53 7.97 -40.90
C ILE A 346 -2.95 8.41 -40.49
N LYS A 347 -3.76 8.72 -41.51
CA LYS A 347 -5.14 9.18 -41.35
C LYS A 347 -6.14 8.04 -41.45
N GLN A 348 -5.92 7.13 -42.40
CA GLN A 348 -6.86 6.05 -42.72
C GLN A 348 -6.11 4.87 -43.31
N ILE A 349 -6.65 3.67 -43.10
CA ILE A 349 -6.19 2.44 -43.76
C ILE A 349 -7.32 1.93 -44.66
N LYS A 350 -6.98 1.50 -45.88
CA LYS A 350 -7.85 0.63 -46.65
C LYS A 350 -7.38 -0.80 -46.50
N ALA A 351 -8.33 -1.68 -46.24
CA ALA A 351 -8.08 -3.07 -45.96
C ALA A 351 -9.07 -3.96 -46.71
N VAL A 352 -8.77 -5.25 -46.74
CA VAL A 352 -9.69 -6.29 -47.17
C VAL A 352 -9.91 -7.26 -46.02
N TYR A 353 -11.14 -7.74 -45.87
CA TYR A 353 -11.45 -8.81 -44.93
C TYR A 353 -11.53 -10.15 -45.66
N HIS A 354 -11.37 -11.25 -44.91
CA HIS A 354 -11.50 -12.61 -45.45
C HIS A 354 -12.86 -13.19 -45.03
N PRO A 355 -13.83 -13.40 -45.95
CA PRO A 355 -15.17 -13.86 -45.61
C PRO A 355 -15.21 -15.18 -44.83
N ASP A 356 -14.34 -16.12 -45.20
CA ASP A 356 -14.26 -17.46 -44.61
C ASP A 356 -13.49 -17.49 -43.27
N SER A 357 -13.16 -16.33 -42.69
CA SER A 357 -12.31 -16.21 -41.49
C SER A 357 -13.05 -15.82 -40.21
N ARG A 358 -14.39 -15.88 -40.22
CA ARG A 358 -15.24 -15.49 -39.08
C ARG A 358 -14.81 -16.25 -37.81
N SER A 359 -14.59 -15.51 -36.74
CA SER A 359 -14.18 -16.08 -35.44
C SER A 359 -15.18 -17.14 -34.96
N GLY A 360 -14.66 -18.29 -34.52
CA GLY A 360 -15.46 -19.46 -34.15
C GLY A 360 -15.81 -20.41 -35.31
N ASN A 361 -15.74 -19.95 -36.57
CA ASN A 361 -16.04 -20.72 -37.77
C ASN A 361 -14.99 -20.49 -38.90
N ASP A 362 -13.72 -20.28 -38.53
CA ASP A 362 -12.67 -19.92 -39.49
C ASP A 362 -12.23 -21.13 -40.33
N THR A 363 -12.37 -21.01 -41.65
CA THR A 363 -11.96 -21.99 -42.66
C THR A 363 -10.98 -21.42 -43.69
N SER A 364 -10.53 -20.18 -43.50
CA SER A 364 -9.67 -19.44 -44.44
C SER A 364 -8.24 -19.99 -44.53
N GLY A 365 -7.79 -20.75 -43.53
CA GLY A 365 -6.41 -21.24 -43.43
C GLY A 365 -5.37 -20.17 -43.07
N ILE A 366 -5.78 -18.91 -42.89
CA ILE A 366 -4.89 -17.79 -42.57
C ILE A 366 -4.52 -17.83 -41.09
N LYS A 367 -3.22 -17.93 -40.80
CA LYS A 367 -2.70 -17.90 -39.43
C LYS A 367 -2.32 -16.48 -39.04
N VAL A 368 -2.94 -15.95 -37.99
CA VAL A 368 -2.60 -14.67 -37.38
C VAL A 368 -2.09 -14.87 -35.95
N LYS A 369 -1.19 -13.99 -35.50
CA LYS A 369 -0.54 -14.09 -34.19
C LYS A 369 -1.23 -13.29 -33.09
N SER A 370 -2.13 -12.38 -33.43
CA SER A 370 -2.87 -11.58 -32.45
C SER A 370 -4.29 -11.24 -32.93
N ALA A 371 -5.10 -10.80 -31.97
CA ALA A 371 -6.41 -10.21 -32.22
C ALA A 371 -6.48 -8.81 -31.60
N ILE A 372 -7.09 -7.87 -32.32
CA ILE A 372 -7.27 -6.48 -31.91
C ILE A 372 -8.75 -6.16 -31.70
N HIS A 373 -9.07 -5.24 -30.80
CA HIS A 373 -10.43 -4.73 -30.65
C HIS A 373 -10.70 -3.66 -31.68
N TRP A 374 -11.97 -3.40 -31.94
CA TRP A 374 -12.44 -2.51 -32.99
C TRP A 374 -13.88 -2.08 -32.66
N VAL A 375 -14.37 -1.03 -33.31
CA VAL A 375 -15.79 -0.64 -33.25
C VAL A 375 -16.27 -0.20 -34.63
N SER A 376 -17.53 -0.43 -34.97
CA SER A 376 -18.11 0.08 -36.23
C SER A 376 -18.21 1.61 -36.18
N ALA A 377 -17.64 2.30 -37.18
CA ALA A 377 -17.62 3.76 -37.24
C ALA A 377 -19.04 4.36 -37.35
N LYS A 378 -19.97 3.64 -37.98
CA LYS A 378 -21.36 4.08 -38.15
C LYS A 378 -22.18 3.99 -36.85
N HIS A 379 -21.86 3.02 -35.98
CA HIS A 379 -22.70 2.67 -34.84
C HIS A 379 -22.09 3.03 -33.49
N ALA A 380 -20.77 3.20 -33.42
CA ALA A 380 -20.07 3.51 -32.18
C ALA A 380 -20.56 4.82 -31.57
N LYS A 381 -20.57 4.88 -30.24
CA LYS A 381 -20.91 6.09 -29.49
C LYS A 381 -19.62 6.79 -29.09
N GLN A 382 -19.59 8.11 -29.30
CA GLN A 382 -18.48 8.93 -28.82
C GLN A 382 -18.56 9.09 -27.30
N VAL A 383 -17.42 8.96 -26.61
CA VAL A 383 -17.34 9.03 -25.15
C VAL A 383 -16.13 9.85 -24.69
N GLU A 384 -16.24 10.42 -23.50
CA GLU A 384 -15.10 11.01 -22.78
C GLU A 384 -14.46 9.95 -21.87
N LEU A 385 -13.16 9.72 -22.01
CA LEU A 385 -12.38 8.86 -21.12
C LEU A 385 -11.45 9.70 -20.28
N ARG A 386 -11.43 9.44 -18.97
CA ARG A 386 -10.50 10.05 -18.02
C ARG A 386 -9.49 9.00 -17.60
N LEU A 387 -8.31 9.08 -18.18
CA LEU A 387 -7.19 8.19 -17.92
C LEU A 387 -6.37 8.80 -16.80
N TYR A 388 -6.37 8.16 -15.65
CA TYR A 388 -5.68 8.66 -14.49
C TYR A 388 -4.44 7.83 -14.21
N GLU A 389 -3.35 8.52 -13.92
CA GLU A 389 -2.10 7.95 -13.45
C GLU A 389 -1.90 8.27 -11.96
N ARG A 390 -0.79 7.80 -11.39
CA ARG A 390 -0.39 8.16 -10.02
C ARG A 390 -0.29 9.68 -9.89
N LEU A 391 -0.83 10.22 -8.78
CA LEU A 391 -0.83 11.67 -8.52
C LEU A 391 0.57 12.23 -8.35
N TYR A 392 1.48 11.44 -7.78
CA TYR A 392 2.88 11.77 -7.61
C TYR A 392 3.75 10.91 -8.53
N LYS A 393 4.86 11.48 -9.01
CA LYS A 393 5.83 10.79 -9.88
C LYS A 393 6.96 10.10 -9.10
N VAL A 394 7.04 10.34 -7.79
CA VAL A 394 8.07 9.80 -6.89
C VAL A 394 7.44 8.89 -5.84
N ASP A 395 8.23 7.94 -5.35
CA ASP A 395 7.81 6.92 -4.40
C ASP A 395 7.42 7.50 -3.02
N MET A 396 8.18 8.47 -2.53
CA MET A 396 7.96 9.14 -1.25
C MET A 396 7.75 10.64 -1.48
N PRO A 397 6.53 11.09 -1.81
CA PRO A 397 6.28 12.49 -2.13
C PRO A 397 6.31 13.38 -0.89
N GLU A 398 7.04 14.48 -1.00
CA GLU A 398 7.16 15.46 0.09
C GLU A 398 6.43 16.75 -0.24
N ASN A 399 6.58 17.25 -1.47
CA ASN A 399 6.18 18.60 -1.85
C ASN A 399 5.29 18.61 -3.09
N LEU A 400 4.83 19.79 -3.50
CA LEU A 400 3.99 19.96 -4.69
C LEU A 400 4.78 19.75 -5.99
N GLU A 401 6.11 19.93 -6.01
CA GLU A 401 6.91 19.68 -7.22
C GLU A 401 6.97 18.19 -7.61
N ASP A 402 6.65 17.30 -6.67
CA ASP A 402 6.59 15.86 -6.87
C ASP A 402 5.32 15.41 -7.61
N LEU A 403 4.37 16.32 -7.84
CA LEU A 403 3.16 16.03 -8.58
C LEU A 403 3.48 15.58 -10.01
N ASN A 404 2.72 14.60 -10.45
CA ASN A 404 2.76 14.11 -11.81
C ASN A 404 1.85 15.00 -12.69
N PRO A 405 2.43 15.78 -13.63
CA PRO A 405 1.64 16.61 -14.54
C PRO A 405 0.74 15.77 -15.47
N ASN A 406 1.08 14.49 -15.66
CA ASN A 406 0.36 13.51 -16.45
C ASN A 406 -0.59 12.65 -15.61
N SER A 407 -0.95 13.10 -14.39
CA SER A 407 -1.85 12.36 -13.48
C SER A 407 -3.29 12.21 -14.01
N LEU A 408 -3.69 13.02 -15.00
CA LEU A 408 -4.99 12.94 -15.67
C LEU A 408 -4.84 13.32 -17.14
N HIS A 409 -5.24 12.40 -18.03
CA HIS A 409 -5.43 12.65 -19.45
C HIS A 409 -6.92 12.48 -19.80
N VAL A 410 -7.51 13.50 -20.41
CA VAL A 410 -8.92 13.47 -20.83
C VAL A 410 -8.97 13.30 -22.35
N ILE A 411 -9.53 12.18 -22.79
CA ILE A 411 -9.75 11.85 -24.21
C ILE A 411 -11.22 12.07 -24.52
N LYS A 412 -11.55 12.97 -25.45
CA LYS A 412 -12.94 13.35 -25.78
C LYS A 412 -13.51 12.66 -27.01
N ASN A 413 -12.67 12.00 -27.78
CA ASN A 413 -12.94 11.43 -29.10
C ASN A 413 -12.72 9.91 -29.12
N ALA A 414 -12.87 9.25 -27.97
CA ALA A 414 -12.88 7.80 -27.92
C ALA A 414 -14.25 7.28 -28.40
N PHE A 415 -14.27 6.06 -28.91
CA PHE A 415 -15.47 5.42 -29.46
C PHE A 415 -15.72 4.08 -28.79
N ILE A 416 -16.93 3.87 -28.29
CA ILE A 416 -17.35 2.64 -27.63
C ILE A 416 -18.45 1.92 -28.43
N GLU A 417 -18.51 0.60 -28.31
CA GLU A 417 -19.62 -0.17 -28.87
C GLU A 417 -20.99 0.30 -28.31
N PRO A 418 -22.06 0.31 -29.13
CA PRO A 418 -23.34 0.91 -28.75
C PRO A 418 -24.04 0.23 -27.58
N ALA A 419 -23.86 -1.08 -27.42
CA ALA A 419 -24.50 -1.87 -26.36
C ALA A 419 -24.20 -1.34 -24.94
N VAL A 420 -23.05 -0.72 -24.72
CA VAL A 420 -22.69 -0.14 -23.42
C VAL A 420 -23.64 0.98 -23.02
N ILE A 421 -24.06 1.82 -23.97
CA ILE A 421 -24.93 2.98 -23.72
C ILE A 421 -26.41 2.61 -23.83
N GLU A 422 -26.74 1.74 -24.79
CA GLU A 422 -28.12 1.39 -25.11
C GLU A 422 -28.70 0.32 -24.18
N GLN A 423 -27.89 -0.68 -23.80
CA GLN A 423 -28.34 -1.81 -22.97
C GLN A 423 -27.93 -1.66 -21.50
N LYS A 424 -26.87 -0.88 -21.22
CA LYS A 424 -26.35 -0.61 -19.87
C LYS A 424 -26.23 -1.87 -19.01
N PRO A 425 -25.48 -2.90 -19.47
CA PRO A 425 -25.42 -4.19 -18.77
C PRO A 425 -24.73 -4.09 -17.40
N ASP A 426 -23.93 -3.04 -17.18
CA ASP A 426 -23.27 -2.73 -15.92
C ASP A 426 -22.91 -1.22 -15.91
N VAL A 427 -22.35 -0.74 -14.81
CA VAL A 427 -21.70 0.58 -14.68
C VAL A 427 -20.17 0.48 -14.71
N ARG A 428 -19.62 -0.72 -14.48
CA ARG A 428 -18.19 -1.02 -14.62
C ARG A 428 -17.96 -1.97 -15.78
N PHE A 429 -16.85 -1.76 -16.48
CA PHE A 429 -16.52 -2.49 -17.69
C PHE A 429 -15.03 -2.78 -17.74
N GLN A 430 -14.66 -3.90 -18.34
CA GLN A 430 -13.31 -4.05 -18.88
C GLN A 430 -13.35 -3.61 -20.34
N PHE A 431 -12.66 -2.53 -20.67
CA PHE A 431 -12.42 -2.18 -22.06
C PHE A 431 -11.29 -3.07 -22.56
N GLU A 432 -11.60 -3.87 -23.57
CA GLU A 432 -10.72 -4.88 -24.12
C GLU A 432 -9.33 -4.32 -24.38
N ARG A 433 -8.30 -4.96 -23.80
CA ARG A 433 -6.89 -4.57 -23.86
C ARG A 433 -6.50 -3.22 -23.24
N GLN A 434 -7.45 -2.40 -22.81
CA GLN A 434 -7.20 -1.05 -22.26
C GLN A 434 -7.17 -1.00 -20.73
N GLY A 435 -8.07 -1.73 -20.07
CA GLY A 435 -8.18 -1.71 -18.61
C GLY A 435 -9.62 -1.79 -18.11
N TYR A 436 -9.79 -1.47 -16.84
CA TYR A 436 -11.09 -1.41 -16.20
C TYR A 436 -11.56 0.04 -16.09
N PHE A 437 -12.83 0.28 -16.41
CA PHE A 437 -13.44 1.59 -16.50
C PHE A 437 -14.76 1.62 -15.74
N TYR A 438 -15.13 2.79 -15.26
CA TYR A 438 -16.35 3.05 -14.50
C TYR A 438 -17.08 4.25 -15.08
N ALA A 439 -18.37 4.13 -15.35
CA ALA A 439 -19.21 5.26 -15.69
C ALA A 439 -19.18 6.27 -14.52
N ASP A 440 -18.69 7.50 -14.76
CA ASP A 440 -18.51 8.48 -13.70
C ASP A 440 -19.88 8.81 -13.06
N PRO A 441 -20.05 8.64 -11.75
CA PRO A 441 -21.37 8.72 -11.13
C PRO A 441 -21.92 10.16 -11.03
N ILE A 442 -21.12 11.17 -11.41
CA ILE A 442 -21.46 12.60 -11.30
C ILE A 442 -21.64 13.22 -12.68
N ASP A 443 -20.69 12.98 -13.59
CA ASP A 443 -20.61 13.66 -14.89
C ASP A 443 -21.18 12.84 -16.06
N TYR A 444 -21.47 11.54 -15.85
CA TYR A 444 -22.02 10.70 -16.91
C TYR A 444 -23.45 11.07 -17.26
N THR A 445 -23.74 11.19 -18.56
CA THR A 445 -25.10 11.18 -19.10
C THR A 445 -25.14 10.38 -20.40
N ASP A 446 -26.29 9.88 -20.83
CA ASP A 446 -26.40 9.14 -22.09
C ASP A 446 -26.03 10.00 -23.32
N ALA A 447 -26.25 11.31 -23.23
CA ALA A 447 -25.88 12.27 -24.27
C ALA A 447 -24.37 12.63 -24.26
N LYS A 448 -23.73 12.54 -23.09
CA LYS A 448 -22.30 12.77 -22.90
C LYS A 448 -21.73 11.70 -21.96
N PRO A 449 -21.47 10.48 -22.45
CA PRO A 449 -20.97 9.41 -21.60
C PRO A 449 -19.55 9.72 -21.14
N VAL A 450 -19.28 9.58 -19.84
CA VAL A 450 -17.97 9.82 -19.23
C VAL A 450 -17.52 8.59 -18.46
N PHE A 451 -16.33 8.06 -18.79
CA PHE A 451 -15.78 6.90 -18.11
C PHE A 451 -14.42 7.19 -17.47
N ASN A 452 -14.29 6.85 -16.19
CA ASN A 452 -13.06 6.91 -15.44
C ASN A 452 -12.30 5.60 -15.58
N LYS A 453 -11.02 5.64 -15.98
CA LYS A 453 -10.16 4.45 -15.94
C LYS A 453 -9.89 4.11 -14.48
N ILE A 454 -10.45 3.01 -13.97
CA ILE A 454 -10.22 2.50 -12.62
C ILE A 454 -8.74 2.13 -12.48
N VAL A 455 -8.28 1.21 -13.33
CA VAL A 455 -6.92 0.65 -13.34
C VAL A 455 -6.61 0.03 -14.71
N GLY A 456 -5.34 0.08 -15.14
CA GLY A 456 -4.89 -0.62 -16.35
C GLY A 456 -4.86 -2.14 -16.20
N LEU A 457 -4.73 -2.86 -17.30
CA LEU A 457 -4.43 -4.30 -17.27
C LEU A 457 -3.00 -4.55 -16.76
N LYS A 458 -2.67 -5.82 -16.48
CA LYS A 458 -1.33 -6.20 -16.06
C LYS A 458 -0.37 -6.10 -17.26
N ASP A 459 0.52 -5.11 -17.26
CA ASP A 459 1.54 -4.98 -18.29
C ASP A 459 2.62 -6.06 -18.14
N SER A 460 2.61 -7.05 -19.03
CA SER A 460 3.70 -8.02 -19.19
C SER A 460 4.74 -7.61 -20.24
N TRP A 461 4.47 -6.55 -21.00
CA TRP A 461 5.25 -6.16 -22.19
C TRP A 461 6.37 -5.15 -21.89
N ASN A 462 6.13 -4.14 -21.04
CA ASN A 462 7.14 -3.12 -20.70
C ASN A 462 8.37 -3.70 -19.97
N LYS A 463 8.26 -4.87 -19.34
CA LYS A 463 9.41 -5.60 -18.78
C LYS A 463 10.36 -6.21 -19.83
N LYS A 464 9.93 -6.38 -21.09
CA LYS A 464 10.76 -6.96 -22.16
C LYS A 464 11.43 -5.92 -23.05
N VAL A 465 10.82 -4.74 -23.21
CA VAL A 465 11.35 -3.66 -24.06
C VAL A 465 12.47 -2.88 -23.36
N GLU A 466 12.52 -2.89 -22.01
CA GLU A 466 13.65 -2.38 -21.23
C GLU A 466 14.83 -3.37 -21.10
N LYS A 467 15.13 -4.17 -22.15
CA LYS A 467 16.50 -4.67 -22.29
C LYS A 467 17.34 -3.53 -22.87
N LYS A 468 17.78 -2.63 -21.98
CA LYS A 468 18.81 -1.65 -22.30
C LYS A 468 20.06 -2.39 -22.79
N GLU A 469 20.51 -2.04 -23.99
CA GLU A 469 21.91 -2.22 -24.38
C GLU A 469 22.82 -1.59 -23.30
N PRO A 470 24.06 -2.09 -23.11
CA PRO A 470 24.96 -1.55 -22.12
C PRO A 470 25.38 -0.14 -22.54
N ALA A 471 24.64 0.86 -22.07
CA ALA A 471 25.04 2.26 -22.18
C ALA A 471 26.27 2.48 -21.30
N GLU A 472 27.32 3.06 -21.89
CA GLU A 472 28.50 3.56 -21.20
C GLU A 472 28.11 4.35 -19.95
N LYS A 473 28.79 4.06 -18.83
CA LYS A 473 28.56 4.72 -17.53
C LYS A 473 28.67 6.24 -17.68
N PRO A 474 27.57 7.01 -17.54
CA PRO A 474 27.67 8.44 -17.34
C PRO A 474 28.11 8.67 -15.89
N THR A 475 29.10 9.53 -15.74
CA THR A 475 29.67 10.01 -14.49
C THR A 475 28.56 10.42 -13.51
N GLN A 476 28.49 9.72 -12.37
CA GLN A 476 27.56 10.07 -11.29
C GLN A 476 27.93 11.44 -10.73
N THR A 477 27.15 12.46 -11.09
CA THR A 477 27.11 13.73 -10.36
C THR A 477 26.03 13.63 -9.30
N LYS A 478 26.49 13.80 -8.05
CA LYS A 478 25.82 13.72 -6.75
C LYS A 478 24.31 14.06 -6.74
N LYS A 479 23.50 13.15 -6.19
CA LYS A 479 22.23 13.49 -5.54
C LYS A 479 22.54 14.29 -4.28
N VAL A 480 22.02 15.51 -4.20
CA VAL A 480 21.89 16.24 -2.94
C VAL A 480 20.64 15.71 -2.25
N VAL A 481 20.84 15.11 -1.08
CA VAL A 481 19.80 14.71 -0.14
C VAL A 481 19.71 15.83 0.88
N VAL A 482 18.52 16.41 1.09
CA VAL A 482 18.25 17.23 2.27
C VAL A 482 17.82 16.26 3.37
N GLU A 483 18.81 15.80 4.12
CA GLU A 483 18.66 15.19 5.43
C GLU A 483 18.08 16.24 6.39
N GLY A 484 17.14 15.84 7.26
CA GLY A 484 17.08 16.52 8.56
C GLY A 484 18.46 16.34 9.18
N GLU A 485 19.15 17.44 9.47
CA GLU A 485 20.58 17.52 9.84
C GLU A 485 21.15 16.21 10.42
N VAL A 486 21.61 15.32 9.54
CA VAL A 486 22.47 14.21 9.96
C VAL A 486 23.86 14.84 9.99
N ALA A 487 24.53 14.73 11.14
CA ALA A 487 25.88 15.24 11.28
C ALA A 487 26.76 14.72 10.11
N PRO A 488 27.54 15.59 9.46
CA PRO A 488 28.45 15.16 8.40
C PRO A 488 29.37 14.06 8.93
N MET A 489 29.58 13.01 8.15
CA MET A 489 30.55 11.96 8.49
C MET A 489 31.92 12.60 8.71
N SER A 490 32.58 12.23 9.80
CA SER A 490 34.00 12.51 10.04
C SER A 490 34.87 11.86 8.96
N GLU A 491 36.11 12.33 8.82
CA GLU A 491 37.06 11.78 7.85
C GLU A 491 37.31 10.28 8.05
N SER A 492 37.22 9.78 9.28
CA SER A 492 37.34 8.35 9.59
C SER A 492 36.13 7.54 9.15
N GLU A 493 34.91 8.06 9.35
CA GLU A 493 33.67 7.39 8.93
C GLU A 493 33.58 7.35 7.41
N LEU A 494 33.99 8.42 6.72
CA LEU A 494 33.99 8.46 5.25
C LEU A 494 34.96 7.43 4.65
N LYS A 495 36.15 7.27 5.24
CA LYS A 495 37.11 6.23 4.80
C LYS A 495 36.56 4.81 4.99
N LEU A 496 35.88 4.55 6.11
CA LEU A 496 35.22 3.26 6.35
C LEU A 496 34.09 3.02 5.36
N TYR A 497 33.25 4.03 5.13
CA TYR A 497 32.17 3.98 4.15
C TYR A 497 32.69 3.66 2.74
N ASP A 498 33.75 4.35 2.30
CA ASP A 498 34.35 4.13 0.98
C ASP A 498 34.97 2.73 0.87
N ARG A 499 35.61 2.21 1.92
CA ARG A 499 36.13 0.84 1.95
C ARG A 499 34.99 -0.18 1.86
N TYR A 500 33.92 0.01 2.62
CA TYR A 500 32.75 -0.86 2.62
C TYR A 500 32.07 -0.97 1.26
N ILE A 501 31.93 0.15 0.55
CA ILE A 501 31.35 0.14 -0.80
C ILE A 501 32.34 -0.41 -1.83
N ASN A 502 33.55 0.14 -1.88
CA ASN A 502 34.44 -0.06 -3.03
C ASN A 502 35.26 -1.35 -2.93
N GLU A 503 35.63 -1.77 -1.73
CA GLU A 503 36.47 -2.96 -1.51
C GLU A 503 35.63 -4.18 -1.13
N LEU A 504 34.61 -4.00 -0.28
CA LEU A 504 33.79 -5.10 0.25
C LEU A 504 32.45 -5.30 -0.48
N ASN A 505 32.15 -4.48 -1.49
CA ASN A 505 30.91 -4.53 -2.30
C ASN A 505 29.62 -4.47 -1.46
N LEU A 506 29.64 -3.75 -0.34
CA LEU A 506 28.45 -3.52 0.47
C LEU A 506 27.55 -2.45 -0.16
N ASN A 507 26.24 -2.57 0.05
CA ASN A 507 25.31 -1.54 -0.41
C ASN A 507 25.45 -0.25 0.43
N SER A 508 25.01 0.88 -0.13
CA SER A 508 25.18 2.20 0.50
C SER A 508 24.53 2.33 1.88
N GLU A 509 23.39 1.67 2.10
CA GLU A 509 22.68 1.74 3.38
C GLU A 509 23.43 1.00 4.50
N ILE A 510 23.85 -0.25 4.24
CA ILE A 510 24.65 -1.05 5.17
C ILE A 510 26.00 -0.40 5.43
N SER A 511 26.66 0.11 4.38
CA SER A 511 27.93 0.83 4.52
C SER A 511 27.80 2.06 5.41
N ASN A 512 26.70 2.81 5.30
CA ASN A 512 26.44 3.99 6.14
C ASN A 512 26.19 3.59 7.61
N ILE A 513 25.40 2.53 7.84
CA ILE A 513 25.12 2.02 9.19
C ILE A 513 26.42 1.57 9.88
N LEU A 514 27.22 0.75 9.20
CA LEU A 514 28.49 0.25 9.75
C LEU A 514 29.50 1.38 9.95
N ALA A 515 29.63 2.31 9.00
CA ALA A 515 30.62 3.37 9.07
C ALA A 515 30.38 4.35 10.22
N ARG A 516 29.12 4.64 10.56
CA ARG A 516 28.73 5.64 11.59
C ARG A 516 28.71 5.10 13.02
N ASP A 517 28.80 3.78 13.20
CA ASP A 517 28.82 3.17 14.52
C ASP A 517 30.15 2.44 14.71
N ALA A 518 31.05 3.04 15.48
CA ALA A 518 32.39 2.50 15.73
C ALA A 518 32.35 1.11 16.41
N LYS A 519 31.36 0.84 17.26
CA LYS A 519 31.22 -0.48 17.91
C LYS A 519 30.77 -1.52 16.90
N LEU A 520 29.80 -1.16 16.05
CA LEU A 520 29.28 -2.03 15.01
C LEU A 520 30.32 -2.30 13.91
N SER A 521 31.08 -1.28 13.52
CA SER A 521 32.23 -1.38 12.62
C SER A 521 33.28 -2.33 13.16
N SER A 522 33.71 -2.17 14.43
CA SER A 522 34.66 -3.09 15.06
C SER A 522 34.13 -4.52 15.08
N PHE A 523 32.86 -4.70 15.47
CA PHE A 523 32.22 -6.02 15.52
C PHE A 523 32.19 -6.68 14.12
N TYR A 524 31.87 -5.92 13.08
CA TYR A 524 31.88 -6.39 11.70
C TYR A 524 33.29 -6.78 11.24
N GLU A 525 34.30 -5.94 11.46
CA GLU A 525 35.69 -6.24 11.07
C GLU A 525 36.25 -7.47 11.80
N GLU A 526 35.96 -7.60 13.10
CA GLU A 526 36.34 -8.78 13.88
C GLU A 526 35.67 -10.04 13.33
N SER A 527 34.39 -9.96 12.95
CA SER A 527 33.68 -11.09 12.35
C SER A 527 34.23 -11.44 10.95
N LEU A 528 34.59 -10.43 10.15
CA LEU A 528 35.17 -10.57 8.81
C LEU A 528 36.56 -11.19 8.83
N ASN A 529 37.36 -10.89 9.86
CA ASN A 529 38.67 -11.52 10.06
C ASN A 529 38.57 -13.01 10.38
N ILE A 530 37.43 -13.47 10.91
CA ILE A 530 37.16 -14.87 11.25
C ILE A 530 36.60 -15.61 10.03
N LEU A 531 35.66 -15.01 9.31
CA LEU A 531 35.03 -15.58 8.12
C LEU A 531 35.07 -14.57 6.97
N ASN A 532 35.69 -14.95 5.86
CA ASN A 532 35.73 -14.12 4.65
C ASN A 532 34.40 -14.17 3.87
N SER A 533 33.33 -13.61 4.44
CA SER A 533 31.99 -13.52 3.86
C SER A 533 31.41 -12.11 4.05
N PRO A 534 31.95 -11.10 3.35
CA PRO A 534 31.71 -9.68 3.64
C PRO A 534 30.23 -9.31 3.59
N VAL A 535 29.52 -9.71 2.53
CA VAL A 535 28.11 -9.36 2.34
C VAL A 535 27.20 -10.07 3.36
N SER A 536 27.39 -11.37 3.57
CA SER A 536 26.55 -12.13 4.52
C SER A 536 26.74 -11.66 5.95
N LEU A 537 27.99 -11.39 6.36
CA LEU A 537 28.28 -10.84 7.69
C LEU A 537 27.72 -9.44 7.85
N ALA A 538 27.90 -8.56 6.86
CA ALA A 538 27.40 -7.19 6.95
C ALA A 538 25.88 -7.13 7.08
N ASN A 539 25.16 -8.04 6.38
CA ASN A 539 23.71 -8.15 6.50
C ASN A 539 23.28 -8.52 7.92
N ILE A 540 23.92 -9.51 8.56
CA ILE A 540 23.55 -9.91 9.92
C ILE A 540 23.97 -8.86 10.95
N VAL A 541 25.14 -8.26 10.76
CA VAL A 541 25.67 -7.27 11.71
C VAL A 541 24.85 -5.97 11.66
N ALA A 542 24.56 -5.45 10.46
CA ALA A 542 23.83 -4.19 10.30
C ALA A 542 22.34 -4.28 10.67
N ASN A 543 21.76 -5.48 10.72
CA ASN A 543 20.34 -5.68 11.07
C ASN A 543 20.18 -6.28 12.47
N GLU A 544 20.54 -7.55 12.64
CA GLU A 544 20.31 -8.30 13.88
C GLU A 544 21.24 -7.81 15.02
N VAL A 545 22.55 -7.73 14.80
CA VAL A 545 23.51 -7.32 15.85
C VAL A 545 23.31 -5.85 16.23
N ALA A 546 23.10 -4.97 15.24
CA ALA A 546 22.80 -3.56 15.46
C ALA A 546 21.58 -3.35 16.36
N ARG A 547 20.53 -4.17 16.18
CA ARG A 547 19.33 -4.13 17.02
C ARG A 547 19.65 -4.47 18.47
N GLU A 548 20.42 -5.54 18.70
CA GLU A 548 20.76 -5.98 20.06
C GLU A 548 21.72 -5.02 20.78
N LEU A 549 22.70 -4.46 20.06
CA LEU A 549 23.62 -3.44 20.59
C LEU A 549 22.91 -2.12 20.94
N LYS A 550 21.81 -1.80 20.27
CA LYS A 550 20.99 -0.62 20.57
C LYS A 550 20.07 -0.83 21.77
N GLN A 551 19.62 -2.06 22.00
CA GLN A 551 18.66 -2.39 23.06
C GLN A 551 19.31 -2.81 24.37
N ASN A 552 20.53 -3.33 24.33
CA ASN A 552 21.22 -3.88 25.49
C ASN A 552 22.61 -3.25 25.65
N GLU A 553 22.97 -2.85 26.88
CA GLU A 553 24.32 -2.32 27.17
C GLU A 553 25.43 -3.38 27.07
N VAL A 554 25.08 -4.66 27.27
CA VAL A 554 26.00 -5.80 27.20
C VAL A 554 25.38 -6.91 26.35
N ILE A 555 26.05 -7.28 25.27
CA ILE A 555 25.67 -8.43 24.44
C ILE A 555 26.33 -9.71 24.96
N LYS A 556 25.61 -10.83 24.89
CA LYS A 556 26.06 -12.14 25.38
C LYS A 556 26.76 -13.01 24.32
N PHE A 557 26.82 -12.54 23.09
CA PHE A 557 27.40 -13.24 21.96
C PHE A 557 28.59 -12.46 21.39
N THR A 558 29.47 -13.17 20.69
CA THR A 558 30.77 -12.66 20.20
C THR A 558 30.83 -12.61 18.67
N PRO A 559 31.74 -11.84 18.07
CA PRO A 559 32.01 -11.87 16.63
C PRO A 559 32.28 -13.29 16.10
N ASN A 560 32.99 -14.12 16.87
CA ASN A 560 33.25 -15.52 16.51
C ASN A 560 31.98 -16.35 16.38
N GLN A 561 31.00 -16.14 17.28
CA GLN A 561 29.73 -16.84 17.20
C GLN A 561 28.87 -16.34 16.04
N ILE A 562 28.93 -15.04 15.69
CA ILE A 562 28.23 -14.53 14.50
C ILE A 562 28.87 -15.05 13.21
N ALA A 563 30.21 -15.11 13.15
CA ALA A 563 30.91 -15.76 12.05
C ALA A 563 30.54 -17.24 11.92
N GLY A 564 30.46 -17.98 13.03
CA GLY A 564 29.98 -19.37 13.05
C GLY A 564 28.55 -19.51 12.51
N LEU A 565 27.63 -18.63 12.93
CA LEU A 565 26.25 -18.64 12.45
C LEU A 565 26.15 -18.36 10.94
N VAL A 566 26.90 -17.36 10.44
CA VAL A 566 26.94 -17.05 9.00
C VAL A 566 27.56 -18.19 8.21
N LYS A 567 28.62 -18.80 8.72
CA LYS A 567 29.24 -19.97 8.09
C LYS A 567 28.24 -21.10 7.89
N MET A 568 27.40 -21.39 8.90
CA MET A 568 26.36 -22.43 8.78
C MET A 568 25.28 -22.09 7.74
N ILE A 569 25.01 -20.81 7.47
CA ILE A 569 24.13 -20.36 6.38
C ILE A 569 24.84 -20.54 5.04
N ASP A 570 26.07 -20.04 4.91
CA ASP A 570 26.86 -20.08 3.68
C ASP A 570 27.15 -21.53 3.23
N GLU A 571 27.34 -22.45 4.18
CA GLU A 571 27.52 -23.88 3.95
C GLU A 571 26.20 -24.66 3.77
N GLU A 572 25.05 -23.97 3.75
CA GLU A 572 23.70 -24.58 3.68
C GLU A 572 23.43 -25.63 4.78
N THR A 573 24.11 -25.54 5.92
CA THR A 573 23.87 -26.41 7.09
C THR A 573 22.54 -26.06 7.77
N ILE A 574 22.18 -24.77 7.76
CA ILE A 574 20.90 -24.26 8.24
C ILE A 574 20.33 -23.23 7.25
N SER A 575 19.00 -23.07 7.24
CA SER A 575 18.37 -22.01 6.45
C SER A 575 18.49 -20.65 7.15
N SER A 576 18.39 -19.55 6.39
CA SER A 576 18.36 -18.19 6.97
C SER A 576 17.22 -17.99 7.98
N LYS A 577 16.11 -18.74 7.85
CA LYS A 577 15.01 -18.73 8.81
C LYS A 577 15.41 -19.41 10.12
N ILE A 578 16.10 -20.55 10.04
CA ILE A 578 16.62 -21.25 11.23
C ILE A 578 17.69 -20.41 11.90
N ALA A 579 18.56 -19.74 11.13
CA ALA A 579 19.58 -18.88 11.68
C ALA A 579 19.02 -17.76 12.58
N LYS A 580 17.84 -17.20 12.27
CA LYS A 580 17.16 -16.25 13.17
C LYS A 580 16.76 -16.88 14.51
N GLN A 581 16.27 -18.12 14.49
CA GLN A 581 15.90 -18.84 15.72
C GLN A 581 17.12 -19.21 16.57
N VAL A 582 18.25 -19.50 15.91
CA VAL A 582 19.53 -19.75 16.57
C VAL A 582 20.06 -18.44 17.17
N PHE A 583 20.04 -17.35 16.40
CA PHE A 583 20.46 -16.02 16.87
C PHE A 583 19.66 -15.57 18.10
N GLU A 584 18.33 -15.71 18.12
CA GLU A 584 17.50 -15.37 19.28
C GLU A 584 17.93 -16.09 20.57
N GLN A 585 18.40 -17.34 20.46
CA GLN A 585 18.91 -18.10 21.61
C GLN A 585 20.33 -17.70 21.99
N MET A 586 21.17 -17.39 21.00
CA MET A 586 22.50 -16.81 21.25
C MET A 586 22.38 -15.51 22.06
N VAL A 587 21.38 -14.68 21.76
CA VAL A 587 21.08 -13.44 22.51
C VAL A 587 20.70 -13.74 23.96
N GLN A 588 19.87 -14.77 24.19
CA GLN A 588 19.39 -15.11 25.54
C GLN A 588 20.47 -15.72 26.42
N ASN A 589 21.23 -16.68 25.90
CA ASN A 589 22.08 -17.57 26.69
C ASN A 589 23.58 -17.44 26.41
N GLY A 590 23.97 -16.79 25.31
CA GLY A 590 25.37 -16.70 24.88
C GLY A 590 25.96 -18.03 24.36
N GLU A 591 25.13 -19.03 24.08
CA GLU A 591 25.54 -20.34 23.56
C GLU A 591 26.12 -20.24 22.14
N ASN A 592 27.00 -21.16 21.77
CA ASN A 592 27.54 -21.24 20.40
C ASN A 592 26.44 -21.71 19.43
N PRO A 593 26.25 -21.07 18.25
CA PRO A 593 25.29 -21.51 17.24
C PRO A 593 25.38 -23.00 16.89
N GLU A 594 26.58 -23.59 16.87
CA GLU A 594 26.79 -25.01 16.55
C GLU A 594 26.12 -25.92 17.59
N ASP A 595 26.32 -25.61 18.87
CA ASP A 595 25.73 -26.35 19.98
C ASP A 595 24.19 -26.24 19.98
N ILE A 596 23.66 -25.03 19.70
CA ILE A 596 22.21 -24.78 19.60
C ILE A 596 21.60 -25.61 18.47
N VAL A 597 22.25 -25.63 17.30
CA VAL A 597 21.79 -26.38 16.12
C VAL A 597 21.81 -27.88 16.39
N GLN A 598 22.86 -28.39 17.04
CA GLN A 598 22.98 -29.80 17.39
C GLN A 598 21.94 -30.21 18.44
N ALA A 599 21.81 -29.45 19.54
CA ALA A 599 20.89 -29.74 20.62
C ALA A 599 19.41 -29.75 20.17
N LYS A 600 19.06 -28.90 19.20
CA LYS A 600 17.68 -28.79 18.68
C LYS A 600 17.44 -29.54 17.38
N GLY A 601 18.45 -30.25 16.86
CA GLY A 601 18.37 -30.97 15.59
C GLY A 601 17.91 -30.08 14.45
N LEU A 602 18.46 -28.86 14.36
CA LEU A 602 18.04 -27.82 13.40
C LEU A 602 18.77 -27.89 12.06
N VAL A 603 19.54 -28.95 11.83
CA VAL A 603 20.26 -29.20 10.57
C VAL A 603 19.26 -29.32 9.43
N GLN A 604 19.60 -28.68 8.31
CA GLN A 604 18.79 -28.72 7.11
C GLN A 604 18.73 -30.15 6.54
N ILE A 605 17.52 -30.63 6.28
CA ILE A 605 17.25 -31.93 5.66
C ILE A 605 17.36 -31.74 4.16
N SER A 606 18.37 -32.36 3.56
CA SER A 606 18.62 -32.32 2.13
C SER A 606 18.48 -33.69 1.46
N ASP A 607 18.30 -34.78 2.21
CA ASP A 607 18.14 -36.14 1.67
C ASP A 607 16.76 -36.32 1.00
N PRO A 608 16.69 -36.57 -0.32
CA PRO A 608 15.43 -36.85 -1.01
C PRO A 608 14.62 -37.98 -0.39
N ASN A 609 15.26 -39.02 0.16
CA ASN A 609 14.56 -40.16 0.76
C ASN A 609 13.74 -39.77 2.01
N VAL A 610 14.11 -38.67 2.67
CA VAL A 610 13.39 -38.11 3.82
C VAL A 610 12.31 -37.13 3.37
N ILE A 611 12.55 -36.38 2.29
CA ILE A 611 11.66 -35.32 1.80
C ILE A 611 10.52 -35.90 0.95
N GLU A 612 10.78 -36.91 0.12
CA GLU A 612 9.80 -37.49 -0.79
C GLU A 612 8.54 -38.05 -0.10
N PRO A 613 8.64 -38.82 1.01
CA PRO A 613 7.44 -39.30 1.70
C PRO A 613 6.55 -38.18 2.23
N LEU A 614 7.15 -37.04 2.61
CA LEU A 614 6.42 -35.86 3.09
C LEU A 614 5.74 -35.12 1.94
N ILE A 615 6.38 -35.08 0.76
CA ILE A 615 5.75 -34.56 -0.46
C ILE A 615 4.55 -35.42 -0.83
N ASP A 616 4.68 -36.74 -0.78
CA ASP A 616 3.59 -37.68 -1.07
C ASP A 616 2.41 -37.49 -0.10
N GLU A 617 2.68 -37.28 1.19
CA GLU A 617 1.65 -36.99 2.19
C GLU A 617 0.95 -35.64 1.93
N VAL A 618 1.71 -34.60 1.58
CA VAL A 618 1.16 -33.28 1.24
C VAL A 618 0.30 -33.34 -0.02
N ILE A 619 0.73 -34.06 -1.05
CA ILE A 619 -0.04 -34.28 -2.28
C ILE A 619 -1.30 -35.09 -1.97
N ALA A 620 -1.19 -36.17 -1.19
CA ALA A 620 -2.31 -37.02 -0.79
C ALA A 620 -3.41 -36.24 -0.05
N LYS A 621 -3.04 -35.32 0.83
CA LYS A 621 -3.97 -34.47 1.59
C LYS A 621 -4.60 -33.35 0.78
N ASN A 622 -4.13 -33.09 -0.44
CA ASN A 622 -4.51 -31.92 -1.24
C ASN A 622 -4.89 -32.29 -2.69
N GLN A 623 -5.60 -33.40 -2.89
CA GLN A 623 -5.98 -33.91 -4.21
C GLN A 623 -6.70 -32.89 -5.10
N ASP A 624 -7.59 -32.07 -4.52
CA ASP A 624 -8.29 -31.01 -5.26
C ASP A 624 -7.34 -29.95 -5.83
N ASN A 625 -6.28 -29.62 -5.08
CA ASN A 625 -5.26 -28.67 -5.53
C ASN A 625 -4.34 -29.31 -6.58
N VAL A 626 -4.12 -30.62 -6.51
CA VAL A 626 -3.38 -31.37 -7.53
C VAL A 626 -4.16 -31.36 -8.84
N ALA A 627 -5.48 -31.60 -8.79
CA ALA A 627 -6.36 -31.54 -9.96
C ALA A 627 -6.35 -30.14 -10.60
N LYS A 628 -6.44 -29.08 -9.79
CA LYS A 628 -6.33 -27.68 -10.27
C LYS A 628 -4.96 -27.36 -10.88
N TYR A 629 -3.88 -27.88 -10.29
CA TYR A 629 -2.52 -27.71 -10.82
C TYR A 629 -2.35 -28.42 -12.18
N LYS A 630 -2.86 -29.66 -12.30
CA LYS A 630 -2.87 -30.42 -13.56
C LYS A 630 -3.78 -29.78 -14.63
N ALA A 631 -4.85 -29.10 -14.22
CA ALA A 631 -5.71 -28.30 -15.09
C ALA A 631 -5.11 -26.95 -15.54
N GLY A 632 -3.85 -26.65 -15.20
CA GLY A 632 -3.10 -25.49 -15.69
C GLY A 632 -2.88 -24.37 -14.68
N ASN A 633 -3.39 -24.47 -13.45
CA ASN A 633 -3.14 -23.48 -12.40
C ASN A 633 -1.74 -23.66 -11.77
N LYS A 634 -0.70 -23.24 -12.49
CA LYS A 634 0.70 -23.37 -12.06
C LYS A 634 1.05 -22.55 -10.81
N ASN A 635 0.22 -21.60 -10.40
CA ASN A 635 0.42 -20.83 -9.17
C ASN A 635 0.32 -21.70 -7.90
N LEU A 636 -0.31 -22.88 -7.98
CA LEU A 636 -0.37 -23.83 -6.87
C LEU A 636 0.96 -24.53 -6.58
N PHE A 637 1.97 -24.40 -7.45
CA PHE A 637 3.31 -24.92 -7.19
C PHE A 637 3.88 -24.41 -5.86
N GLY A 638 3.79 -23.09 -5.61
CA GLY A 638 4.27 -22.47 -4.37
C GLY A 638 3.51 -22.95 -3.14
N PHE A 639 2.23 -23.34 -3.28
CA PHE A 639 1.45 -23.92 -2.19
C PHE A 639 2.02 -25.26 -1.76
N PHE A 640 2.31 -26.17 -2.70
CA PHE A 640 2.88 -27.48 -2.39
C PHE A 640 4.28 -27.37 -1.77
N VAL A 641 5.13 -26.52 -2.34
CA VAL A 641 6.47 -26.23 -1.79
C VAL A 641 6.36 -25.66 -0.37
N GLY A 642 5.47 -24.70 -0.15
CA GLY A 642 5.23 -24.10 1.17
C GLY A 642 4.69 -25.09 2.19
N ALA A 643 3.78 -25.99 1.79
CA ALA A 643 3.22 -27.02 2.65
C ALA A 643 4.28 -28.04 3.11
N VAL A 644 5.19 -28.45 2.20
CA VAL A 644 6.31 -29.36 2.52
C VAL A 644 7.33 -28.69 3.45
N LEU A 645 7.65 -27.41 3.20
CA LEU A 645 8.51 -26.63 4.10
C LEU A 645 7.86 -26.45 5.49
N LYS A 646 6.53 -26.31 5.55
CA LYS A 646 5.80 -26.25 6.83
C LYS A 646 5.82 -27.59 7.56
N ALA A 647 5.61 -28.70 6.85
CA ALA A 647 5.63 -30.05 7.43
C ALA A 647 7.00 -30.41 8.04
N THR A 648 8.08 -29.86 7.49
CA THR A 648 9.45 -30.04 8.03
C THR A 648 9.87 -28.97 9.02
N ALA A 649 8.94 -28.12 9.50
CA ALA A 649 9.24 -26.98 10.35
C ALA A 649 10.32 -26.03 9.76
N GLY A 650 10.44 -25.98 8.43
CA GLY A 650 11.45 -25.20 7.71
C GLY A 650 12.83 -25.85 7.63
N LYS A 651 12.97 -27.12 8.06
CA LYS A 651 14.23 -27.88 7.99
C LYS A 651 14.53 -28.40 6.60
N ALA A 652 13.56 -28.66 5.72
CA ALA A 652 13.89 -29.14 4.38
C ALA A 652 14.59 -28.08 3.53
N ASN A 653 15.57 -28.50 2.73
CA ASN A 653 16.24 -27.61 1.78
C ASN A 653 15.25 -27.13 0.70
N PRO A 654 14.97 -25.81 0.60
CA PRO A 654 14.00 -25.30 -0.35
C PRO A 654 14.33 -25.65 -1.81
N LYS A 655 15.60 -25.69 -2.21
CA LYS A 655 15.99 -26.02 -3.59
C LYS A 655 15.57 -27.46 -3.92
N ILE A 656 15.85 -28.39 -3.02
CA ILE A 656 15.53 -29.81 -3.18
C ILE A 656 14.02 -30.04 -3.12
N VAL A 657 13.31 -29.38 -2.20
CA VAL A 657 11.85 -29.42 -2.14
C VAL A 657 11.22 -28.92 -3.45
N ASN A 658 11.69 -27.80 -4.00
CA ASN A 658 11.19 -27.30 -5.28
C ASN A 658 11.38 -28.34 -6.40
N GLN A 659 12.57 -28.94 -6.51
CA GLN A 659 12.86 -29.96 -7.53
C GLN A 659 11.98 -31.20 -7.38
N LEU A 660 11.87 -31.75 -6.17
CA LEU A 660 11.11 -32.99 -5.94
C LEU A 660 9.60 -32.78 -6.06
N VAL A 661 9.07 -31.63 -5.61
CA VAL A 661 7.67 -31.26 -5.80
C VAL A 661 7.36 -31.06 -7.28
N GLU A 662 8.27 -30.45 -8.05
CA GLU A 662 8.11 -30.30 -9.49
C GLU A 662 8.06 -31.66 -10.21
N GLN A 663 8.96 -32.58 -9.85
CA GLN A 663 8.97 -33.94 -10.39
C GLN A 663 7.67 -34.69 -10.08
N LYS A 664 7.21 -34.67 -8.82
CA LYS A 664 6.01 -35.40 -8.36
C LYS A 664 4.70 -34.83 -8.90
N LEU A 665 4.61 -33.52 -9.10
CA LEU A 665 3.39 -32.90 -9.65
C LEU A 665 3.31 -33.02 -11.18
N ASN A 666 4.44 -33.20 -11.85
CA ASN A 666 4.52 -33.39 -13.30
C ASN A 666 4.53 -34.87 -13.73
N SER A 667 4.73 -35.82 -12.79
CA SER A 667 4.36 -37.24 -12.95
C SER A 667 2.85 -37.45 -12.82
#